data_AF-A0A3M7FXN9-F1
#
_entry.id   AF-A0A3M7FXN9-F1
#
_cell.length_a   1.000
_cell.length_b   1.000
_cell.length_c   1.000
_cell.angle_alpha   90.00
_cell.angle_beta   90.00
_cell.angle_gamma   90.00
#
_symmetry.space_group_name_H-M   'P 1'
#
loop_
_entity.id
_entity.type
_entity.pdbx_description
1 polymer ?
#
loop_
_entity_poly.entity_id
_entity_poly.type
_entity_poly.pdbx_seq_one_letter_code
_entity_poly.pdbx_strand_id
1 'polypeptide(L)'
;MAYQGGGGGYGDQHRMHDLPPGGQPYHTTPPRDSDDEEQGTSLLHQGPFQGPFDDPGSRGGTPGINEPTGYQLEELYVGASAGHAPPYNGYGDTGYHGTTLSDTGYAPPDRVPSPYSRSETGSTEAWAQRQVPGGNAGGLKRGATRKVKLVQGSVLSVDYPVPSAIQNAVQAKYRNDLESGSEEFTHLRYTAATCDPNDFTLKNGYNLRPAMYNRHTELLIAITYYNEDKTLTARTLHGVMQNIREIVNLKKSEFWNKGGPAWQKIVVCLVFDGIDPCDKGTLDVLATIGIYQDGIMKRDIDGKETTAHIFEYTTQLSVTPNQQLIRPLDDGPSTLPPVQMMFCLKQKNTKKINSHRWLFTAFGRILNPEVCILLDAGTKPGHKSLLALWEAFYNDKDLGGACGEIHAMLGRGWRNLLNPLVAVQNFEYKISNILDKPLESSFGYVSVLPGAFSAYRFRAIMGRPLEQYFHGDHTLSKQLGPKGIEGMNIFKKNMFLAEDRILCFELVAKAGSKWHLTYVKASKGETDVPEGAAEFIGQRRRWLNGSFAATLYSLMHFSRMYRSGHNLIRMFFFHIQLIYNLAMVFLSWFSLASYYLTTVVIMDLVGQPSSSNNNHAFPFGNDVTPVFNTILKYAYLAFLLLQFILALGNRPKGSRWSYIVSFCVFGLIQFYIIVQSFYLVVNAFTSDNTTDIETGEGVDKFLSSFFASSGPGIILIALAATFGLYFVASFLYLDPWHMFTSFPQYLLCMTSYINILMVYAFSNWHDVSWGTKGADKADALPSAQTQKGKDGKGTVIEEADLSQADIDSQFEQTVKRALTPYVAPKEDQSKSLDDSYKSFRTRLVTFWIFSNALLAVAITSDNFDQFGFTSEATTRTANFFRALLWATAALSFVRFIGCMWFLGKSGLLCCFARR
;
A
#
# COMPACT_ATOMS: atom_id res chain seq x y z
N MET A 1 -1.90 26.77 70.67
CA MET A 1 -3.30 26.38 70.96
C MET A 1 -3.73 25.44 69.84
N ALA A 2 -4.20 24.20 70.01
CA ALA A 2 -4.34 23.25 71.15
C ALA A 2 -4.66 21.86 70.51
N TYR A 3 -4.69 20.65 71.10
CA TYR A 3 -4.35 19.99 72.38
C TYR A 3 -4.51 18.45 72.14
N GLN A 4 -3.99 17.46 72.91
CA GLN A 4 -2.98 17.40 73.98
C GLN A 4 -2.55 15.92 74.18
N GLY A 5 -1.25 15.61 74.10
CA GLY A 5 -0.64 14.34 74.57
C GLY A 5 -0.77 13.10 73.65
N GLY A 6 -0.04 12.00 73.89
CA GLY A 6 1.11 11.84 74.79
C GLY A 6 1.34 10.40 75.34
N GLY A 7 2.57 9.86 75.17
CA GLY A 7 3.02 8.57 75.74
C GLY A 7 2.70 7.31 74.90
N GLY A 8 3.38 6.16 75.06
CA GLY A 8 4.58 5.83 75.85
C GLY A 8 4.73 4.33 76.17
N GLY A 9 5.96 3.77 76.14
CA GLY A 9 6.28 2.34 76.41
C GLY A 9 6.82 1.62 75.15
N TYR A 10 8.05 1.07 75.08
CA TYR A 10 8.69 -0.02 75.84
C TYR A 10 7.92 -1.36 75.77
N GLY A 11 8.47 -2.48 75.29
CA GLY A 11 9.79 -2.77 74.66
C GLY A 11 10.32 -4.15 75.06
N ASP A 12 11.24 -4.76 74.29
CA ASP A 12 12.05 -5.90 74.78
C ASP A 12 13.38 -6.10 74.02
N GLN A 13 14.22 -7.01 74.52
CA GLN A 13 15.62 -7.25 74.11
C GLN A 13 15.81 -8.59 73.38
N HIS A 14 16.90 -8.75 72.61
CA HIS A 14 17.99 -9.68 72.92
C HIS A 14 19.13 -9.60 71.88
N ARG A 15 20.33 -10.09 72.23
CA ARG A 15 21.55 -10.14 71.40
C ARG A 15 21.97 -11.59 71.14
N MET A 16 22.54 -11.88 69.96
CA MET A 16 23.58 -12.90 69.60
C MET A 16 23.78 -12.81 68.07
N HIS A 17 24.91 -13.12 67.42
CA HIS A 17 26.30 -13.35 67.85
C HIS A 17 27.25 -13.01 66.66
N ASP A 18 28.47 -12.56 66.97
CA ASP A 18 29.78 -12.70 66.30
C ASP A 18 30.03 -12.45 64.79
N LEU A 19 31.17 -11.78 64.54
CA LEU A 19 31.99 -11.82 63.32
C LEU A 19 33.21 -12.74 63.58
N PRO A 20 33.74 -13.47 62.59
CA PRO A 20 34.95 -12.98 61.90
C PRO A 20 35.07 -13.38 60.40
N PRO A 21 36.10 -12.91 59.64
CA PRO A 21 36.12 -13.01 58.17
C PRO A 21 37.18 -13.94 57.54
N GLY A 22 36.89 -14.41 56.31
CA GLY A 22 37.89 -14.70 55.26
C GLY A 22 38.22 -16.17 54.94
N GLY A 23 38.02 -16.58 53.68
CA GLY A 23 38.45 -17.88 53.14
C GLY A 23 37.89 -18.23 51.75
N GLN A 24 38.64 -18.97 50.94
CA GLN A 24 38.28 -19.57 49.64
C GLN A 24 38.77 -21.04 49.61
N PRO A 25 38.49 -21.91 48.59
CA PRO A 25 37.46 -21.89 47.53
C PRO A 25 36.68 -23.24 47.40
N TYR A 26 35.92 -23.42 46.30
CA TYR A 26 35.39 -24.68 45.72
C TYR A 26 34.29 -25.49 46.44
N HIS A 27 33.06 -25.44 45.91
CA HIS A 27 32.43 -26.58 45.20
C HIS A 27 31.22 -26.11 44.33
N THR A 28 30.47 -27.04 43.72
CA THR A 28 29.71 -26.83 42.47
C THR A 28 28.23 -27.24 42.52
N THR A 29 27.34 -26.41 41.94
CA THR A 29 26.08 -26.64 41.13
C THR A 29 25.33 -27.99 41.19
N PRO A 30 23.99 -28.07 40.94
CA PRO A 30 23.09 -27.12 40.24
C PRO A 30 21.68 -26.98 40.93
N PRO A 31 20.59 -26.49 40.27
CA PRO A 31 20.46 -25.54 39.15
C PRO A 31 19.71 -24.23 39.56
N ARG A 32 19.50 -23.33 38.59
CA ARG A 32 18.53 -22.21 38.67
C ARG A 32 17.21 -22.59 38.00
N ASP A 33 16.13 -21.98 38.45
CA ASP A 33 15.13 -21.38 37.55
C ASP A 33 15.26 -19.85 37.66
N SER A 34 14.88 -19.11 36.62
CA SER A 34 15.19 -17.68 36.49
C SER A 34 14.05 -16.86 35.85
N ASP A 35 13.56 -15.86 36.57
CA ASP A 35 12.63 -14.84 36.08
C ASP A 35 13.33 -13.87 35.10
N ASP A 36 13.51 -14.30 33.85
CA ASP A 36 14.16 -13.54 32.76
C ASP A 36 13.16 -13.19 31.62
N GLU A 37 11.87 -13.03 31.93
CA GLU A 37 10.77 -12.85 30.95
C GLU A 37 10.15 -11.43 30.88
N GLU A 38 10.90 -10.33 31.04
CA GLU A 38 10.37 -9.02 30.59
C GLU A 38 11.34 -8.01 29.92
N GLN A 39 12.64 -8.30 29.80
CA GLN A 39 13.56 -7.50 28.96
C GLN A 39 13.95 -8.16 27.61
N GLY A 40 13.34 -9.29 27.24
CA GLY A 40 13.71 -10.10 26.08
C GLY A 40 13.11 -9.73 24.71
N THR A 41 12.17 -8.77 24.61
CA THR A 41 11.24 -8.68 23.45
C THR A 41 11.41 -7.46 22.53
N SER A 42 12.65 -7.03 22.24
CA SER A 42 12.94 -6.08 21.13
C SER A 42 13.84 -6.70 20.05
N LEU A 43 13.23 -7.16 18.96
CA LEU A 43 13.88 -7.88 17.85
C LEU A 43 14.73 -6.99 16.91
N LEU A 44 15.08 -5.76 17.32
CA LEU A 44 15.75 -4.76 16.48
C LEU A 44 16.94 -4.06 17.15
N HIS A 45 17.33 -4.41 18.38
CA HIS A 45 18.34 -3.68 19.17
C HIS A 45 19.56 -4.52 19.64
N GLN A 46 20.19 -5.27 18.74
CA GLN A 46 21.55 -5.83 18.97
C GLN A 46 22.48 -5.68 17.76
N GLY A 47 23.37 -4.69 17.79
CA GLY A 47 24.43 -4.45 16.82
C GLY A 47 25.56 -3.60 17.43
N PRO A 48 26.84 -4.04 17.48
CA PRO A 48 27.86 -3.40 18.29
C PRO A 48 28.94 -2.64 17.49
N PHE A 49 28.60 -1.49 16.89
CA PHE A 49 29.59 -0.63 16.21
C PHE A 49 29.33 0.87 16.42
N GLN A 50 30.40 1.61 16.73
CA GLN A 50 30.44 3.08 16.69
C GLN A 50 30.72 3.55 15.26
N GLY A 51 30.21 4.73 14.89
CA GLY A 51 30.54 5.36 13.61
C GLY A 51 31.86 6.13 13.68
N PRO A 52 32.60 6.31 12.56
CA PRO A 52 33.85 7.08 12.54
C PRO A 52 33.67 8.61 12.70
N PHE A 53 32.54 9.06 13.25
CA PHE A 53 32.17 10.48 13.41
C PHE A 53 31.43 10.78 14.73
N ASP A 54 31.44 9.88 15.72
CA ASP A 54 30.82 10.11 17.03
C ASP A 54 31.74 10.97 17.93
N ASP A 55 31.31 12.19 18.25
CA ASP A 55 32.06 13.18 19.06
C ASP A 55 31.92 12.91 20.58
N PRO A 56 33.01 12.73 21.35
CA PRO A 56 32.96 12.33 22.77
C PRO A 56 32.26 13.29 23.74
N GLY A 57 31.94 14.52 23.35
CA GLY A 57 31.51 15.58 24.30
C GLY A 57 30.07 15.50 24.86
N SER A 58 29.22 14.57 24.40
CA SER A 58 27.75 14.70 24.52
C SER A 58 27.05 13.80 25.56
N ARG A 59 27.53 13.75 26.81
CA ARG A 59 26.79 13.14 27.95
C ARG A 59 26.82 14.00 29.21
N GLY A 60 25.67 14.54 29.61
CA GLY A 60 25.50 15.25 30.87
C GLY A 60 24.08 15.17 31.43
N GLY A 61 23.93 14.56 32.62
CA GLY A 61 22.84 14.80 33.58
C GLY A 61 21.44 14.25 33.27
N THR A 62 21.11 13.09 33.86
CA THR A 62 19.72 12.65 34.15
C THR A 62 19.63 12.09 35.58
N PRO A 63 18.94 12.76 36.53
CA PRO A 63 18.72 12.25 37.89
C PRO A 63 17.42 11.42 38.01
N GLY A 64 17.49 10.34 38.81
CA GLY A 64 16.41 9.82 39.66
C GLY A 64 15.02 9.52 39.07
N ILE A 65 14.70 8.24 38.89
CA ILE A 65 13.31 7.75 38.77
C ILE A 65 12.75 7.51 40.18
N ASN A 66 11.50 7.94 40.43
CA ASN A 66 10.68 7.54 41.56
C ASN A 66 9.34 6.99 41.05
N GLU A 67 8.88 5.89 41.64
CA GLU A 67 7.61 5.20 41.40
C GLU A 67 7.13 4.55 42.72
N PRO A 68 5.89 4.04 42.85
CA PRO A 68 4.66 4.53 42.21
C PRO A 68 3.46 4.58 43.20
N THR A 69 2.38 5.28 42.81
CA THR A 69 1.01 4.99 43.28
C THR A 69 0.03 5.21 42.11
N GLY A 70 -1.06 4.45 41.94
CA GLY A 70 -1.50 3.29 42.71
C GLY A 70 -3.03 3.20 42.75
N TYR A 71 -3.66 2.65 41.70
CA TYR A 71 -5.11 2.43 41.65
C TYR A 71 -5.47 1.10 41.00
N GLN A 72 -6.09 0.22 41.79
CA GLN A 72 -6.79 -0.98 41.34
C GLN A 72 -8.26 -0.63 41.05
N LEU A 73 -8.93 -1.46 40.26
CA LEU A 73 -10.38 -1.58 40.30
C LEU A 73 -10.77 -3.01 39.90
N GLU A 74 -11.18 -3.80 40.88
CA GLU A 74 -11.63 -5.18 40.72
C GLU A 74 -13.15 -5.23 40.61
N GLU A 75 -13.68 -6.10 39.75
CA GLU A 75 -14.86 -6.95 39.98
C GLU A 75 -14.97 -7.91 38.78
N LEU A 76 -14.60 -9.19 38.92
CA LEU A 76 -15.37 -10.30 39.53
C LEU A 76 -16.60 -10.73 38.73
N TYR A 77 -16.43 -11.81 37.96
CA TYR A 77 -17.44 -12.88 37.88
C TYR A 77 -16.74 -14.25 37.78
N VAL A 78 -16.69 -14.96 38.91
CA VAL A 78 -16.47 -16.41 39.01
C VAL A 78 -17.79 -17.11 38.60
N GLY A 79 -17.85 -18.31 38.01
CA GLY A 79 -16.84 -19.31 37.63
C GLY A 79 -17.52 -20.69 37.50
N ALA A 80 -16.74 -21.78 37.45
CA ALA A 80 -17.18 -23.19 37.33
C ALA A 80 -17.79 -23.60 35.96
N SER A 81 -17.74 -24.87 35.52
CA SER A 81 -16.84 -26.01 35.83
C SER A 81 -16.99 -27.09 34.75
N ALA A 82 -16.03 -28.02 34.63
CA ALA A 82 -16.06 -29.08 33.61
C ALA A 82 -17.10 -30.19 33.86
N GLY A 83 -17.56 -30.84 32.78
CA GLY A 83 -18.42 -32.03 32.78
C GLY A 83 -18.14 -32.91 31.54
N HIS A 84 -18.53 -34.19 31.56
CA HIS A 84 -18.13 -35.20 30.56
C HIS A 84 -19.33 -36.01 30.01
N ALA A 85 -19.09 -36.68 28.87
CA ALA A 85 -19.88 -37.79 28.29
C ALA A 85 -21.28 -37.46 27.70
N PRO A 86 -21.91 -38.38 26.93
CA PRO A 86 -21.40 -39.42 26.01
C PRO A 86 -21.99 -39.29 24.57
N PRO A 87 -21.64 -40.15 23.59
CA PRO A 87 -22.13 -40.04 22.20
C PRO A 87 -23.49 -40.74 21.96
N TYR A 88 -24.13 -40.40 20.83
CA TYR A 88 -25.29 -41.11 20.26
C TYR A 88 -24.96 -41.62 18.85
N ASN A 89 -25.51 -42.76 18.45
CA ASN A 89 -25.16 -43.45 17.20
C ASN A 89 -26.38 -44.16 16.58
N GLY A 90 -26.37 -44.33 15.27
CA GLY A 90 -27.23 -45.27 14.55
C GLY A 90 -28.64 -44.80 14.21
N TYR A 91 -28.82 -44.40 12.95
CA TYR A 91 -29.90 -44.92 12.10
C TYR A 91 -29.45 -44.80 10.64
N GLY A 92 -29.82 -45.79 9.82
CA GLY A 92 -29.70 -45.71 8.37
C GLY A 92 -30.76 -46.61 7.75
N ASP A 93 -31.03 -46.42 6.47
CA ASP A 93 -31.38 -47.51 5.55
C ASP A 93 -31.20 -47.07 4.08
N THR A 94 -31.18 -48.07 3.18
CA THR A 94 -31.48 -48.09 1.73
C THR A 94 -31.05 -46.94 0.80
N GLY A 95 -30.54 -47.34 -0.37
CA GLY A 95 -30.23 -46.45 -1.49
C GLY A 95 -31.00 -46.83 -2.77
N TYR A 96 -30.74 -46.12 -3.86
CA TYR A 96 -31.30 -46.41 -5.18
C TYR A 96 -30.23 -46.25 -6.28
N HIS A 97 -30.08 -47.26 -7.12
CA HIS A 97 -29.30 -47.18 -8.36
C HIS A 97 -30.18 -46.74 -9.52
N GLY A 98 -29.70 -45.81 -10.35
CA GLY A 98 -30.32 -45.42 -11.62
C GLY A 98 -29.31 -45.50 -12.76
N THR A 99 -29.44 -46.51 -13.62
CA THR A 99 -28.51 -46.77 -14.74
C THR A 99 -29.20 -46.66 -16.10
N THR A 100 -28.87 -45.62 -16.87
CA THR A 100 -29.13 -45.47 -18.31
C THR A 100 -28.16 -44.43 -18.88
N LEU A 101 -27.79 -44.45 -20.16
CA LEU A 101 -27.49 -45.60 -21.04
C LEU A 101 -26.46 -45.09 -22.08
N SER A 102 -25.55 -45.93 -22.56
CA SER A 102 -24.57 -45.52 -23.58
C SER A 102 -25.15 -45.62 -24.99
N ASP A 103 -25.06 -44.55 -25.78
CA ASP A 103 -25.40 -44.54 -27.21
C ASP A 103 -24.19 -44.08 -28.05
N THR A 104 -24.13 -44.51 -29.32
CA THR A 104 -22.92 -44.46 -30.15
C THR A 104 -23.18 -43.99 -31.57
N GLY A 105 -22.53 -42.88 -31.95
CA GLY A 105 -22.11 -42.65 -33.33
C GLY A 105 -22.74 -41.48 -34.06
N TYR A 106 -22.07 -40.32 -34.02
CA TYR A 106 -21.91 -39.49 -35.22
C TYR A 106 -20.62 -38.66 -35.14
N ALA A 107 -19.86 -38.56 -36.23
CA ALA A 107 -18.59 -37.84 -36.28
C ALA A 107 -18.52 -36.92 -37.51
N PRO A 108 -18.65 -35.59 -37.34
CA PRO A 108 -18.34 -34.60 -38.36
C PRO A 108 -16.82 -34.37 -38.48
N PRO A 109 -16.29 -34.01 -39.66
CA PRO A 109 -14.84 -33.99 -39.94
C PRO A 109 -14.10 -32.74 -39.40
N ASP A 110 -12.77 -32.81 -39.45
CA ASP A 110 -11.82 -31.86 -38.88
C ASP A 110 -12.06 -30.39 -39.23
N ARG A 111 -12.04 -29.54 -38.20
CA ARG A 111 -11.77 -28.10 -38.34
C ARG A 111 -10.34 -27.81 -37.94
N VAL A 112 -9.57 -27.28 -38.90
CA VAL A 112 -8.20 -26.79 -38.67
C VAL A 112 -8.21 -25.72 -37.55
N PRO A 113 -7.42 -25.87 -36.47
CA PRO A 113 -7.40 -24.90 -35.38
C PRO A 113 -6.91 -23.51 -35.80
N SER A 114 -7.57 -22.47 -35.27
CA SER A 114 -7.17 -21.07 -35.45
C SER A 114 -5.89 -20.76 -34.65
N PRO A 115 -4.96 -19.92 -35.16
CA PRO A 115 -3.66 -19.63 -34.52
C PRO A 115 -3.73 -18.74 -33.25
N TYR A 116 -4.87 -18.72 -32.54
CA TYR A 116 -5.12 -17.85 -31.39
C TYR A 116 -5.55 -18.59 -30.10
N SER A 117 -5.35 -19.91 -30.03
CA SER A 117 -5.54 -20.68 -28.79
C SER A 117 -4.46 -20.33 -27.76
N ARG A 118 -4.81 -19.60 -26.70
CA ARG A 118 -3.94 -19.34 -25.56
C ARG A 118 -3.67 -20.63 -24.78
N SER A 119 -2.42 -20.81 -24.33
CA SER A 119 -1.97 -21.98 -23.58
C SER A 119 -2.26 -21.87 -22.08
N GLU A 120 -3.49 -22.21 -21.68
CA GLU A 120 -3.86 -22.37 -20.26
C GLU A 120 -3.23 -23.65 -19.66
N THR A 121 -1.92 -23.60 -19.41
CA THR A 121 -1.17 -24.63 -18.69
C THR A 121 -1.06 -24.28 -17.20
N GLY A 122 -1.34 -25.25 -16.33
CA GLY A 122 -1.29 -25.08 -14.88
C GLY A 122 0.07 -24.55 -14.37
N SER A 123 0.09 -24.02 -13.15
CA SER A 123 1.31 -23.48 -12.55
C SER A 123 2.34 -24.58 -12.26
N THR A 124 1.94 -25.59 -11.48
CA THR A 124 2.82 -26.65 -10.96
C THR A 124 3.60 -27.42 -12.03
N GLU A 125 2.94 -27.99 -13.02
CA GLU A 125 3.63 -28.85 -14.01
C GLU A 125 4.64 -28.06 -14.86
N ALA A 126 4.29 -26.82 -15.24
CA ALA A 126 5.20 -25.92 -15.95
C ALA A 126 6.37 -25.44 -15.06
N TRP A 127 6.17 -25.32 -13.75
CA TRP A 127 7.23 -25.03 -12.79
C TRP A 127 8.18 -26.22 -12.59
N ALA A 128 7.68 -27.45 -12.61
CA ALA A 128 8.52 -28.65 -12.58
C ALA A 128 9.36 -28.76 -13.86
N GLN A 129 8.77 -28.50 -15.02
CA GLN A 129 9.48 -28.50 -16.32
C GLN A 129 10.63 -27.49 -16.36
N ARG A 130 10.51 -26.34 -15.68
CA ARG A 130 11.59 -25.34 -15.52
C ARG A 130 12.75 -25.78 -14.62
N GLN A 131 12.63 -26.89 -13.88
CA GLN A 131 13.58 -27.25 -12.81
C GLN A 131 14.13 -28.68 -12.92
N VAL A 132 13.94 -29.35 -14.06
CA VAL A 132 14.62 -30.62 -14.39
C VAL A 132 15.92 -30.32 -15.17
N PRO A 133 17.11 -30.62 -14.61
CA PRO A 133 18.36 -30.50 -15.37
C PRO A 133 18.47 -31.64 -16.37
N GLY A 134 18.44 -31.32 -17.67
CA GLY A 134 18.50 -32.32 -18.74
C GLY A 134 17.14 -32.92 -19.08
N GLY A 135 16.40 -32.25 -19.98
CA GLY A 135 15.22 -32.80 -20.65
C GLY A 135 15.51 -34.13 -21.36
N ASN A 136 14.46 -34.89 -21.65
CA ASN A 136 14.42 -36.35 -21.82
C ASN A 136 15.16 -36.93 -23.05
N ALA A 137 16.44 -36.59 -23.27
CA ALA A 137 17.28 -37.21 -24.29
C ALA A 137 17.56 -38.68 -23.94
N GLY A 138 17.27 -39.59 -24.88
CA GLY A 138 17.41 -41.03 -24.70
C GLY A 138 18.87 -41.50 -24.71
N GLY A 139 19.61 -41.25 -23.63
CA GLY A 139 20.99 -41.71 -23.47
C GLY A 139 21.57 -41.34 -22.10
N LEU A 140 21.79 -42.35 -21.24
CA LEU A 140 22.36 -42.17 -19.90
C LEU A 140 23.84 -41.76 -19.94
N LYS A 141 24.11 -40.47 -20.16
CA LYS A 141 25.33 -39.81 -19.70
C LYS A 141 25.04 -39.15 -18.36
N ARG A 142 25.70 -39.62 -17.29
CA ARG A 142 25.77 -38.84 -16.04
C ARG A 142 26.55 -37.56 -16.36
N GLY A 143 25.91 -36.40 -16.22
CA GLY A 143 26.62 -35.12 -16.13
C GLY A 143 27.65 -35.18 -14.99
N ALA A 144 28.74 -34.44 -15.10
CA ALA A 144 29.72 -34.39 -14.01
C ALA A 144 29.06 -33.78 -12.77
N THR A 145 29.41 -34.22 -11.56
CA THR A 145 28.82 -33.66 -10.33
C THR A 145 29.76 -32.69 -9.63
N ARG A 146 29.43 -31.39 -9.62
CA ARG A 146 30.13 -30.38 -8.83
C ARG A 146 29.76 -30.57 -7.36
N LYS A 147 30.77 -30.63 -6.49
CA LYS A 147 30.60 -30.69 -5.03
C LYS A 147 30.65 -29.27 -4.44
N VAL A 148 29.48 -28.75 -4.09
CA VAL A 148 29.29 -27.42 -3.50
C VAL A 148 29.32 -27.52 -1.97
N LYS A 149 30.20 -26.76 -1.31
CA LYS A 149 30.24 -26.67 0.16
C LYS A 149 29.16 -25.70 0.67
N LEU A 150 28.42 -26.09 1.71
CA LEU A 150 27.44 -25.18 2.33
C LEU A 150 28.13 -24.09 3.16
N VAL A 151 27.67 -22.85 3.02
CA VAL A 151 28.12 -21.72 3.84
C VAL A 151 27.66 -21.95 5.28
N GLN A 152 28.61 -21.85 6.22
CA GLN A 152 28.47 -22.23 7.62
C GLN A 152 27.87 -23.65 7.85
N GLY A 153 27.95 -24.53 6.84
CA GLY A 153 27.45 -25.90 6.90
C GLY A 153 25.94 -26.08 6.69
N SER A 154 25.17 -25.01 6.49
CA SER A 154 23.70 -25.04 6.41
C SER A 154 23.09 -24.23 5.25
N VAL A 155 23.76 -23.20 4.74
CA VAL A 155 23.23 -22.30 3.70
C VAL A 155 23.77 -22.68 2.32
N LEU A 156 22.88 -22.95 1.38
CA LEU A 156 23.24 -23.13 -0.03
C LEU A 156 23.31 -21.76 -0.71
N SER A 157 24.53 -21.35 -1.05
CA SER A 157 24.88 -20.13 -1.78
C SER A 157 25.90 -20.51 -2.85
N VAL A 158 25.55 -20.36 -4.13
CA VAL A 158 26.34 -20.88 -5.26
C VAL A 158 26.40 -19.87 -6.38
N ASP A 159 27.59 -19.67 -6.95
CA ASP A 159 27.83 -18.85 -8.12
C ASP A 159 27.85 -19.75 -9.38
N TYR A 160 26.91 -19.48 -10.30
CA TYR A 160 26.69 -20.19 -11.56
C TYR A 160 27.07 -19.30 -12.75
N PRO A 161 27.83 -19.78 -13.75
CA PRO A 161 28.21 -18.97 -14.90
C PRO A 161 26.98 -18.59 -15.73
N VAL A 162 26.84 -17.31 -16.07
CA VAL A 162 25.71 -16.86 -16.92
C VAL A 162 25.93 -17.25 -18.39
N PRO A 163 24.87 -17.45 -19.20
CA PRO A 163 24.99 -17.74 -20.62
C PRO A 163 25.91 -16.75 -21.35
N SER A 164 26.78 -17.26 -22.22
CA SER A 164 27.80 -16.47 -22.94
C SER A 164 27.24 -15.28 -23.72
N ALA A 165 25.99 -15.37 -24.20
CA ALA A 165 25.29 -14.28 -24.87
C ALA A 165 25.00 -13.07 -23.94
N ILE A 166 24.78 -13.32 -22.65
CA ILE A 166 24.59 -12.30 -21.61
C ILE A 166 25.96 -11.76 -21.18
N GLN A 167 26.91 -12.66 -20.89
CA GLN A 167 28.28 -12.31 -20.50
C GLN A 167 28.96 -11.40 -21.54
N ASN A 168 28.80 -11.70 -22.84
CA ASN A 168 29.40 -10.95 -23.94
C ASN A 168 28.58 -9.70 -24.36
N ALA A 169 27.40 -9.49 -23.76
CA ALA A 169 26.63 -8.26 -23.94
C ALA A 169 26.88 -7.22 -22.82
N VAL A 170 27.65 -7.56 -21.78
CA VAL A 170 28.27 -6.62 -20.85
C VAL A 170 29.52 -6.03 -21.48
N GLN A 171 29.82 -4.75 -21.23
CA GLN A 171 31.01 -4.10 -21.80
C GLN A 171 32.32 -4.77 -21.32
N ALA A 172 33.26 -4.95 -22.25
CA ALA A 172 34.53 -5.65 -21.99
C ALA A 172 35.33 -5.07 -20.80
N LYS A 173 35.23 -3.76 -20.56
CA LYS A 173 35.89 -3.07 -19.42
C LYS A 173 35.38 -3.49 -18.03
N TYR A 174 34.18 -4.07 -17.94
CA TYR A 174 33.65 -4.67 -16.71
C TYR A 174 33.79 -6.19 -16.73
N ARG A 175 33.58 -6.81 -17.90
CA ARG A 175 33.66 -8.26 -18.10
C ARG A 175 35.08 -8.84 -17.94
N ASN A 176 36.10 -8.03 -18.22
CA ASN A 176 37.51 -8.43 -18.18
C ASN A 176 38.29 -7.78 -17.01
N ASP A 177 37.62 -7.11 -16.07
CA ASP A 177 38.22 -6.56 -14.85
C ASP A 177 38.49 -7.69 -13.82
N LEU A 178 39.44 -8.56 -14.20
CA LEU A 178 39.89 -9.68 -13.39
C LEU A 178 40.80 -9.22 -12.24
N GLU A 179 41.37 -8.02 -12.32
CA GLU A 179 42.17 -7.42 -11.24
C GLU A 179 41.29 -7.05 -10.02
N SER A 180 40.03 -6.66 -10.24
CA SER A 180 39.05 -6.48 -9.16
C SER A 180 38.53 -7.79 -8.54
N GLY A 181 38.81 -8.96 -9.11
CA GLY A 181 38.37 -10.26 -8.60
C GLY A 181 36.85 -10.46 -8.49
N SER A 182 36.05 -9.67 -9.22
CA SER A 182 34.58 -9.69 -9.10
C SER A 182 33.92 -10.60 -10.13
N GLU A 183 33.25 -11.66 -9.66
CA GLU A 183 32.45 -12.55 -10.50
C GLU A 183 31.06 -11.96 -10.86
N GLU A 184 30.74 -10.72 -10.45
CA GLU A 184 29.38 -10.17 -10.54
C GLU A 184 28.80 -9.99 -11.95
N PHE A 185 29.69 -9.92 -12.96
CA PHE A 185 29.37 -9.80 -14.39
C PHE A 185 29.46 -11.13 -15.14
N THR A 186 29.89 -12.20 -14.47
CA THR A 186 30.18 -13.49 -15.09
C THR A 186 29.40 -14.65 -14.47
N HIS A 187 29.02 -14.52 -13.19
CA HIS A 187 28.26 -15.52 -12.46
C HIS A 187 27.01 -14.92 -11.79
N LEU A 188 25.88 -15.58 -11.97
CA LEU A 188 24.66 -15.39 -11.20
C LEU A 188 24.83 -16.11 -9.87
N ARG A 189 24.78 -15.38 -8.75
CA ARG A 189 24.75 -15.99 -7.43
C ARG A 189 23.32 -16.38 -7.08
N TYR A 190 23.10 -17.62 -6.69
CA TYR A 190 21.83 -18.11 -6.15
C TYR A 190 22.00 -18.53 -4.70
N THR A 191 21.09 -18.08 -3.84
CA THR A 191 20.99 -18.46 -2.42
C THR A 191 19.59 -18.96 -2.10
N ALA A 192 19.50 -20.16 -1.53
CA ALA A 192 18.25 -20.71 -1.02
C ALA A 192 18.08 -20.33 0.46
N ALA A 193 17.10 -19.48 0.78
CA ALA A 193 16.82 -19.09 2.16
C ALA A 193 15.81 -20.03 2.81
N THR A 194 16.32 -20.94 3.65
CA THR A 194 15.54 -21.91 4.44
C THR A 194 15.18 -21.37 5.84
N CYS A 195 14.91 -20.06 5.93
CA CYS A 195 14.67 -19.33 7.17
C CYS A 195 13.65 -18.20 7.01
N ASP A 196 13.21 -17.64 8.14
CA ASP A 196 12.39 -16.44 8.18
C ASP A 196 13.18 -15.19 7.73
N PRO A 197 12.54 -14.16 7.13
CA PRO A 197 13.13 -12.83 6.96
C PRO A 197 13.81 -12.24 8.22
N ASN A 198 13.31 -12.58 9.41
CA ASN A 198 13.90 -12.16 10.69
C ASN A 198 15.29 -12.78 10.93
N ASP A 199 15.51 -14.00 10.42
CA ASP A 199 16.67 -14.86 10.65
C ASP A 199 17.72 -14.80 9.53
N PHE A 200 17.39 -14.20 8.38
CA PHE A 200 18.33 -13.98 7.27
C PHE A 200 19.41 -12.97 7.68
N THR A 201 20.47 -13.47 8.31
CA THR A 201 21.53 -12.67 8.94
C THR A 201 22.90 -13.29 8.76
N LEU A 202 23.95 -12.47 8.89
CA LEU A 202 25.36 -12.89 8.86
C LEU A 202 25.69 -13.97 9.90
N LYS A 203 25.01 -13.93 11.07
CA LYS A 203 25.14 -14.94 12.14
C LYS A 203 24.65 -16.33 11.73
N ASN A 204 23.71 -16.39 10.80
CA ASN A 204 23.07 -17.62 10.30
C ASN A 204 23.59 -18.02 8.90
N GLY A 205 24.72 -17.45 8.45
CA GLY A 205 25.37 -17.78 7.18
C GLY A 205 24.86 -17.02 5.95
N TYR A 206 23.86 -16.16 6.10
CA TYR A 206 23.29 -15.39 5.00
C TYR A 206 24.01 -14.05 4.82
N ASN A 207 24.54 -13.79 3.62
CA ASN A 207 25.19 -12.54 3.24
C ASN A 207 24.86 -12.20 1.77
N LEU A 208 24.91 -10.93 1.41
CA LEU A 208 24.58 -10.37 0.08
C LEU A 208 25.83 -9.87 -0.64
N ARG A 209 25.87 -10.02 -1.96
CA ARG A 209 27.05 -9.73 -2.80
C ARG A 209 27.57 -8.28 -2.66
N PRO A 210 26.73 -7.21 -2.59
CA PRO A 210 27.24 -5.85 -2.35
C PRO A 210 27.94 -5.68 -0.99
N ALA A 211 27.43 -6.34 0.06
CA ALA A 211 28.05 -6.33 1.38
C ALA A 211 29.32 -7.18 1.44
N MET A 212 29.38 -8.30 0.71
CA MET A 212 30.60 -9.11 0.52
C MET A 212 31.72 -8.32 -0.17
N TYR A 213 31.37 -7.41 -1.09
CA TYR A 213 32.32 -6.47 -1.72
C TYR A 213 32.53 -5.17 -0.91
N ASN A 214 32.06 -5.10 0.34
CA ASN A 214 32.21 -3.96 1.24
C ASN A 214 31.71 -2.61 0.65
N ARG A 215 30.64 -2.65 -0.16
CA ARG A 215 30.06 -1.48 -0.82
C ARG A 215 29.01 -0.81 0.08
N HIS A 216 29.15 0.50 0.31
CA HIS A 216 28.10 1.31 0.93
C HIS A 216 26.89 1.42 0.00
N THR A 217 25.71 1.02 0.48
CA THR A 217 24.45 1.20 -0.25
C THR A 217 23.86 2.55 0.09
N GLU A 218 23.75 3.46 -0.89
CA GLU A 218 23.04 4.73 -0.71
C GLU A 218 21.55 4.55 -1.02
N LEU A 219 21.25 3.89 -2.15
CA LEU A 219 19.89 3.63 -2.63
C LEU A 219 19.61 2.13 -2.72
N LEU A 220 18.61 1.68 -1.98
CA LEU A 220 17.96 0.38 -2.17
C LEU A 220 16.61 0.61 -2.87
N ILE A 221 16.53 0.32 -4.17
CA ILE A 221 15.33 0.51 -5.00
C ILE A 221 14.56 -0.81 -5.03
N ALA A 222 13.52 -0.91 -4.22
CA ALA A 222 12.64 -2.07 -4.15
C ALA A 222 11.56 -2.03 -5.23
N ILE A 223 11.31 -3.16 -5.87
CA ILE A 223 10.21 -3.38 -6.81
C ILE A 223 9.37 -4.54 -6.27
N THR A 224 8.20 -4.24 -5.70
CA THR A 224 7.24 -5.27 -5.29
C THR A 224 6.43 -5.75 -6.49
N TYR A 225 6.29 -7.06 -6.60
CA TYR A 225 5.60 -7.75 -7.68
C TYR A 225 4.64 -8.80 -7.09
N TYR A 226 3.48 -8.95 -7.70
CA TYR A 226 2.50 -9.99 -7.38
C TYR A 226 2.14 -10.87 -8.57
N ASN A 227 1.62 -10.30 -9.67
CA ASN A 227 1.18 -11.06 -10.85
C ASN A 227 1.22 -10.26 -12.17
N GLU A 228 1.98 -9.16 -12.19
CA GLU A 228 2.08 -8.23 -13.31
C GLU A 228 2.69 -8.92 -14.55
N ASP A 229 2.26 -8.53 -15.76
CA ASP A 229 2.80 -9.13 -16.97
C ASP A 229 4.21 -8.61 -17.32
N LYS A 230 4.89 -9.30 -18.24
CA LYS A 230 6.23 -8.92 -18.70
C LYS A 230 6.34 -7.54 -19.35
N THR A 231 5.25 -6.95 -19.83
CA THR A 231 5.19 -5.57 -20.34
C THR A 231 5.20 -4.58 -19.19
N LEU A 232 4.38 -4.82 -18.16
CA LEU A 232 4.31 -4.04 -16.92
C LEU A 232 5.67 -4.09 -16.18
N THR A 233 6.25 -5.28 -16.05
CA THR A 233 7.52 -5.48 -15.35
C THR A 233 8.70 -4.87 -16.12
N ALA A 234 8.78 -5.09 -17.44
CA ALA A 234 9.79 -4.45 -18.29
C ALA A 234 9.67 -2.91 -18.26
N ARG A 235 8.45 -2.36 -18.18
CA ARG A 235 8.21 -0.91 -18.05
C ARG A 235 8.81 -0.33 -16.77
N THR A 236 8.62 -0.99 -15.63
CA THR A 236 9.21 -0.58 -14.35
C THR A 236 10.73 -0.69 -14.39
N LEU A 237 11.26 -1.86 -14.76
CA LEU A 237 12.71 -2.11 -14.80
C LEU A 237 13.44 -1.18 -15.76
N HIS A 238 12.90 -0.95 -16.97
CA HIS A 238 13.51 -0.01 -17.92
C HIS A 238 13.48 1.44 -17.41
N GLY A 239 12.40 1.87 -16.76
CA GLY A 239 12.32 3.19 -16.13
C GLY A 239 13.33 3.37 -14.99
N VAL A 240 13.57 2.32 -14.21
CA VAL A 240 14.61 2.30 -13.15
C VAL A 240 16.01 2.37 -13.77
N MET A 241 16.33 1.53 -14.77
CA MET A 241 17.62 1.57 -15.48
C MET A 241 17.90 2.94 -16.11
N GLN A 242 16.89 3.57 -16.73
CA GLN A 242 16.99 4.93 -17.23
C GLN A 242 17.28 5.95 -16.12
N ASN A 243 16.58 5.87 -14.97
CA ASN A 243 16.84 6.76 -13.85
C ASN A 243 18.25 6.60 -13.27
N ILE A 244 18.75 5.37 -13.14
CA ILE A 244 20.12 5.11 -12.66
C ILE A 244 21.16 5.66 -13.64
N ARG A 245 20.93 5.54 -14.96
CA ARG A 245 21.77 6.22 -15.97
C ARG A 245 21.82 7.73 -15.75
N GLU A 246 20.69 8.39 -15.47
CA GLU A 246 20.68 9.83 -15.21
C GLU A 246 21.46 10.22 -13.94
N ILE A 247 21.49 9.35 -12.91
CA ILE A 247 22.30 9.55 -11.69
C ILE A 247 23.80 9.37 -12.00
N VAL A 248 24.17 8.29 -12.69
CA VAL A 248 25.58 8.01 -13.04
C VAL A 248 26.17 9.10 -13.96
N ASN A 249 25.35 9.67 -14.84
CA ASN A 249 25.74 10.77 -15.74
C ASN A 249 25.85 12.16 -15.08
N LEU A 250 25.69 12.28 -13.75
CA LEU A 250 25.81 13.56 -13.03
C LEU A 250 27.26 14.08 -13.00
N LYS A 251 27.64 14.84 -14.04
CA LYS A 251 28.94 15.52 -14.17
C LYS A 251 29.28 16.53 -13.06
N LYS A 252 28.29 16.90 -12.22
CA LYS A 252 28.43 17.82 -11.08
C LYS A 252 27.84 17.17 -9.83
N SER A 253 28.54 16.23 -9.23
CA SER A 253 28.20 15.69 -7.91
C SER A 253 29.46 15.34 -7.13
N GLU A 254 29.65 15.97 -5.97
CA GLU A 254 30.71 15.64 -5.01
C GLU A 254 30.43 14.33 -4.26
N PHE A 255 29.19 13.82 -4.32
CA PHE A 255 28.77 12.61 -3.64
C PHE A 255 28.90 11.36 -4.52
N TRP A 256 28.27 11.35 -5.69
CA TRP A 256 27.98 10.10 -6.40
C TRP A 256 29.24 9.32 -6.78
N ASN A 257 30.26 9.99 -7.32
CA ASN A 257 31.53 9.36 -7.73
C ASN A 257 32.62 9.34 -6.65
N LYS A 258 32.30 9.75 -5.40
CA LYS A 258 33.27 9.76 -4.29
C LYS A 258 33.40 8.35 -3.68
N GLY A 259 34.61 7.79 -3.71
CA GLY A 259 34.90 6.46 -3.15
C GLY A 259 34.53 5.28 -4.06
N GLY A 260 34.21 5.52 -5.32
CA GLY A 260 33.88 4.49 -6.31
C GLY A 260 32.87 4.98 -7.35
N PRO A 261 32.63 4.22 -8.44
CA PRO A 261 31.60 4.52 -9.42
C PRO A 261 30.21 4.64 -8.80
N ALA A 262 29.43 5.64 -9.22
CA ALA A 262 28.10 5.94 -8.66
C ALA A 262 27.14 4.74 -8.62
N TRP A 263 27.23 3.81 -9.58
CA TRP A 263 26.37 2.63 -9.65
C TRP A 263 26.59 1.63 -8.51
N GLN A 264 27.81 1.56 -7.94
CA GLN A 264 28.12 0.64 -6.84
C GLN A 264 27.38 0.99 -5.55
N LYS A 265 26.86 2.22 -5.45
CA LYS A 265 26.04 2.72 -4.33
C LYS A 265 24.55 2.45 -4.49
N ILE A 266 24.14 1.80 -5.58
CA ILE A 266 22.74 1.58 -5.94
C ILE A 266 22.49 0.08 -6.09
N VAL A 267 21.50 -0.42 -5.37
CA VAL A 267 21.02 -1.80 -5.45
C VAL A 267 19.54 -1.79 -5.84
N VAL A 268 19.16 -2.57 -6.83
CA VAL A 268 17.76 -2.77 -7.23
C VAL A 268 17.31 -4.14 -6.75
N CYS A 269 16.23 -4.20 -5.96
CA CYS A 269 15.73 -5.42 -5.34
C CYS A 269 14.30 -5.73 -5.79
N LEU A 270 14.13 -6.73 -6.65
CA LEU A 270 12.83 -7.25 -7.07
C LEU A 270 12.35 -8.26 -6.01
N VAL A 271 11.12 -8.12 -5.49
CA VAL A 271 10.54 -9.08 -4.54
C VAL A 271 9.18 -9.57 -5.03
N PHE A 272 9.14 -10.84 -5.46
CA PHE A 272 7.98 -11.47 -6.09
C PHE A 272 7.18 -12.29 -5.06
N ASP A 273 5.87 -12.04 -4.99
CA ASP A 273 4.96 -12.59 -3.98
C ASP A 273 4.39 -13.99 -4.31
N GLY A 274 5.30 -14.94 -4.54
CA GLY A 274 5.00 -16.35 -4.75
C GLY A 274 5.43 -16.89 -6.11
N ILE A 275 5.70 -18.20 -6.16
CA ILE A 275 5.97 -18.97 -7.38
C ILE A 275 4.70 -19.12 -8.23
N ASP A 276 3.58 -19.50 -7.62
CA ASP A 276 2.31 -19.73 -8.33
C ASP A 276 1.69 -18.52 -9.07
N PRO A 277 1.63 -17.29 -8.50
CA PRO A 277 1.04 -16.14 -9.18
C PRO A 277 1.95 -15.47 -10.23
N CYS A 278 3.22 -15.90 -10.32
CA CYS A 278 4.21 -15.28 -11.20
C CYS A 278 3.91 -15.51 -12.69
N ASP A 279 3.94 -14.44 -13.50
CA ASP A 279 3.93 -14.54 -14.95
C ASP A 279 5.20 -15.26 -15.45
N LYS A 280 4.99 -16.40 -16.12
CA LYS A 280 6.03 -17.19 -16.78
C LYS A 280 6.83 -16.33 -17.76
N GLY A 281 6.17 -15.44 -18.50
CA GLY A 281 6.80 -14.53 -19.46
C GLY A 281 7.65 -13.42 -18.83
N THR A 282 7.44 -13.11 -17.55
CA THR A 282 8.24 -12.14 -16.80
C THR A 282 9.58 -12.77 -16.39
N LEU A 283 9.58 -14.03 -15.96
CA LEU A 283 10.81 -14.78 -15.68
C LEU A 283 11.71 -14.89 -16.92
N ASP A 284 11.11 -15.07 -18.10
CA ASP A 284 11.85 -15.10 -19.37
C ASP A 284 12.54 -13.75 -19.66
N VAL A 285 11.91 -12.63 -19.30
CA VAL A 285 12.53 -11.29 -19.35
C VAL A 285 13.64 -11.15 -18.30
N LEU A 286 13.47 -11.68 -17.08
CA LEU A 286 14.50 -11.65 -16.04
C LEU A 286 15.74 -12.48 -16.44
N ALA A 287 15.53 -13.65 -17.06
CA ALA A 287 16.58 -14.48 -17.63
C ALA A 287 17.29 -13.77 -18.79
N THR A 288 16.54 -13.09 -19.67
CA THR A 288 17.10 -12.33 -20.81
C THR A 288 18.08 -11.23 -20.37
N ILE A 289 17.93 -10.68 -19.16
CA ILE A 289 18.86 -9.67 -18.58
C ILE A 289 19.86 -10.25 -17.57
N GLY A 290 19.85 -11.56 -17.34
CA GLY A 290 20.82 -12.31 -16.52
C GLY A 290 20.53 -12.41 -15.03
N ILE A 291 19.35 -11.97 -14.56
CA ILE A 291 19.05 -11.91 -13.10
C ILE A 291 18.23 -13.10 -12.59
N TYR A 292 17.92 -14.06 -13.46
CA TYR A 292 17.26 -15.33 -13.15
C TYR A 292 17.80 -16.43 -14.09
N GLN A 293 17.75 -17.68 -13.64
CA GLN A 293 18.12 -18.85 -14.44
C GLN A 293 17.27 -20.05 -14.00
N ASP A 294 16.72 -20.78 -14.98
CA ASP A 294 15.98 -22.02 -14.75
C ASP A 294 16.93 -23.18 -14.33
N GLY A 295 16.40 -24.21 -13.68
CA GLY A 295 17.16 -25.40 -13.24
C GLY A 295 17.93 -25.30 -11.92
N ILE A 296 18.17 -24.10 -11.37
CA ILE A 296 19.02 -23.94 -10.16
C ILE A 296 18.26 -23.87 -8.84
N MET A 297 16.93 -23.76 -8.84
CA MET A 297 16.13 -23.64 -7.61
C MET A 297 15.97 -24.98 -6.89
N LYS A 298 16.08 -24.97 -5.55
CA LYS A 298 15.91 -26.15 -4.68
C LYS A 298 14.76 -25.92 -3.71
N ARG A 299 13.79 -26.85 -3.67
CA ARG A 299 12.59 -26.79 -2.83
C ARG A 299 12.92 -26.75 -1.33
N ASP A 300 13.90 -27.54 -0.93
CA ASP A 300 14.33 -27.73 0.43
C ASP A 300 15.80 -28.14 0.48
N ILE A 301 16.45 -27.88 1.62
CA ILE A 301 17.79 -28.37 1.97
C ILE A 301 17.62 -29.25 3.20
N ASP A 302 17.99 -30.53 3.10
CA ASP A 302 17.86 -31.51 4.19
C ASP A 302 16.44 -31.53 4.81
N GLY A 303 15.41 -31.33 3.98
CA GLY A 303 14.01 -31.27 4.42
C GLY A 303 13.54 -29.92 4.99
N LYS A 304 14.41 -28.91 5.13
CA LYS A 304 14.00 -27.54 5.47
C LYS A 304 13.55 -26.80 4.21
N GLU A 305 12.26 -26.45 4.15
CA GLU A 305 11.66 -25.73 3.02
C GLU A 305 12.36 -24.38 2.76
N THR A 306 12.71 -24.15 1.49
CA THR A 306 13.18 -22.84 1.00
C THR A 306 12.00 -21.87 1.05
N THR A 307 12.09 -20.83 1.87
CA THR A 307 11.05 -19.80 2.01
C THR A 307 11.17 -18.74 0.90
N ALA A 308 12.40 -18.46 0.44
CA ALA A 308 12.65 -17.63 -0.73
C ALA A 308 13.93 -18.05 -1.49
N HIS A 309 13.90 -17.84 -2.80
CA HIS A 309 15.03 -17.97 -3.72
C HIS A 309 15.60 -16.58 -4.00
N ILE A 310 16.85 -16.34 -3.64
CA ILE A 310 17.55 -15.07 -3.87
C ILE A 310 18.56 -15.26 -4.99
N PHE A 311 18.52 -14.38 -5.97
CA PHE A 311 19.41 -14.32 -7.12
C PHE A 311 20.12 -12.96 -7.13
N GLU A 312 21.44 -12.92 -7.39
CA GLU A 312 22.22 -11.68 -7.46
C GLU A 312 23.12 -11.65 -8.72
N TYR A 313 23.03 -10.58 -9.51
CA TYR A 313 23.84 -10.37 -10.72
C TYR A 313 23.94 -8.88 -11.05
N THR A 314 25.06 -8.44 -11.63
CA THR A 314 25.23 -7.04 -12.04
C THR A 314 25.11 -6.94 -13.56
N THR A 315 24.06 -6.26 -14.05
CA THR A 315 23.71 -6.22 -15.48
C THR A 315 23.75 -4.81 -16.07
N GLN A 316 24.04 -4.73 -17.37
CA GLN A 316 23.82 -3.53 -18.20
C GLN A 316 22.60 -3.67 -19.13
N LEU A 317 21.95 -4.84 -19.12
CA LEU A 317 20.90 -5.20 -20.05
C LEU A 317 19.54 -4.70 -19.57
N SER A 318 18.66 -4.35 -20.50
CA SER A 318 17.30 -3.92 -20.18
C SER A 318 16.35 -4.21 -21.32
N VAL A 319 15.17 -4.76 -21.02
CA VAL A 319 14.10 -4.99 -21.99
C VAL A 319 13.10 -3.83 -21.90
N THR A 320 12.74 -3.23 -23.03
CA THR A 320 11.73 -2.16 -23.09
C THR A 320 10.30 -2.73 -22.96
N PRO A 321 9.26 -1.93 -22.68
CA PRO A 321 7.86 -2.38 -22.74
C PRO A 321 7.53 -3.09 -24.06
N ASN A 322 8.06 -2.58 -25.17
CA ASN A 322 7.88 -3.13 -26.52
C ASN A 322 8.70 -4.41 -26.77
N GLN A 323 9.23 -5.05 -25.72
CA GLN A 323 10.00 -6.30 -25.74
C GLN A 323 11.30 -6.22 -26.57
N GLN A 324 11.87 -5.02 -26.72
CA GLN A 324 13.17 -4.82 -27.39
C GLN A 324 14.30 -4.87 -26.36
N LEU A 325 15.32 -5.68 -26.60
CA LEU A 325 16.52 -5.76 -25.76
C LEU A 325 17.48 -4.60 -26.05
N ILE A 326 17.73 -3.78 -25.03
CA ILE A 326 18.78 -2.77 -25.01
C ILE A 326 20.07 -3.41 -24.48
N ARG A 327 21.17 -3.18 -25.19
CA ARG A 327 22.54 -3.58 -24.85
C ARG A 327 23.41 -2.32 -24.81
N PRO A 328 24.46 -2.26 -23.97
CA PRO A 328 25.47 -1.22 -24.08
C PRO A 328 26.22 -1.37 -25.41
N LEU A 329 26.46 -0.27 -26.12
CA LEU A 329 27.16 -0.26 -27.42
C LEU A 329 28.42 0.62 -27.40
N ASP A 330 28.43 1.64 -26.54
CA ASP A 330 29.47 2.67 -26.43
C ASP A 330 29.59 3.17 -24.98
N ASP A 331 30.50 4.12 -24.75
CA ASP A 331 30.55 4.90 -23.51
C ASP A 331 29.81 6.25 -23.65
N GLY A 332 28.80 6.29 -24.51
CA GLY A 332 27.94 7.45 -24.72
C GLY A 332 26.95 7.65 -23.57
N PRO A 333 26.49 8.90 -23.32
CA PRO A 333 25.55 9.20 -22.23
C PRO A 333 24.17 8.55 -22.40
N SER A 334 23.90 7.95 -23.56
CA SER A 334 22.72 7.13 -23.84
C SER A 334 22.80 5.71 -23.26
N THR A 335 24.00 5.14 -23.16
CA THR A 335 24.24 3.75 -22.73
C THR A 335 23.87 3.54 -21.26
N LEU A 336 23.36 2.35 -20.92
CA LEU A 336 22.98 1.98 -19.56
C LEU A 336 24.22 1.59 -18.73
N PRO A 337 24.38 2.12 -17.50
CA PRO A 337 25.46 1.70 -16.60
C PRO A 337 25.20 0.28 -16.08
N PRO A 338 26.22 -0.36 -15.47
CA PRO A 338 26.00 -1.50 -14.60
C PRO A 338 24.99 -1.18 -13.49
N VAL A 339 24.15 -2.15 -13.12
CA VAL A 339 23.24 -2.06 -11.98
C VAL A 339 23.28 -3.38 -11.20
N GLN A 340 23.50 -3.28 -9.89
CA GLN A 340 23.49 -4.41 -8.97
C GLN A 340 22.04 -4.85 -8.76
N MET A 341 21.66 -6.00 -9.32
CA MET A 341 20.32 -6.55 -9.23
C MET A 341 20.27 -7.67 -8.19
N MET A 342 19.31 -7.58 -7.29
CA MET A 342 18.84 -8.67 -6.44
C MET A 342 17.42 -9.04 -6.90
N PHE A 343 17.14 -10.33 -7.04
CA PHE A 343 15.81 -10.86 -7.30
C PHE A 343 15.46 -11.89 -6.22
N CYS A 344 14.35 -11.68 -5.53
CA CYS A 344 13.84 -12.51 -4.44
C CYS A 344 12.48 -13.08 -4.83
N LEU A 345 12.45 -14.35 -5.24
CA LEU A 345 11.23 -15.09 -5.52
C LEU A 345 10.82 -15.88 -4.28
N LYS A 346 9.74 -15.47 -3.61
CA LYS A 346 9.22 -16.20 -2.44
C LYS A 346 8.57 -17.51 -2.90
N GLN A 347 8.76 -18.58 -2.13
CA GLN A 347 8.14 -19.90 -2.41
C GLN A 347 6.61 -19.82 -2.39
N LYS A 348 6.05 -19.03 -1.46
CA LYS A 348 4.61 -18.91 -1.20
C LYS A 348 4.13 -17.46 -1.30
N ASN A 349 2.84 -17.31 -1.60
CA ASN A 349 2.11 -16.05 -1.69
C ASN A 349 1.74 -15.54 -0.29
N THR A 350 2.63 -14.73 0.30
CA THR A 350 2.56 -14.26 1.71
C THR A 350 2.21 -12.78 1.85
N LYS A 351 1.79 -12.11 0.75
CA LYS A 351 1.35 -10.72 0.65
C LYS A 351 2.46 -9.67 0.73
N LYS A 352 2.15 -8.46 0.25
CA LYS A 352 3.10 -7.33 0.09
C LYS A 352 3.83 -6.96 1.38
N ILE A 353 3.16 -6.98 2.54
CA ILE A 353 3.78 -6.70 3.84
C ILE A 353 4.94 -7.68 4.13
N ASN A 354 4.81 -8.95 3.75
CA ASN A 354 5.89 -9.93 3.87
C ASN A 354 7.02 -9.71 2.86
N SER A 355 6.70 -9.26 1.64
CA SER A 355 7.72 -8.82 0.67
C SER A 355 8.52 -7.62 1.21
N HIS A 356 7.87 -6.71 1.93
CA HIS A 356 8.55 -5.63 2.66
C HIS A 356 9.34 -6.13 3.89
N ARG A 357 8.96 -7.27 4.51
CA ARG A 357 9.78 -7.89 5.57
C ARG A 357 11.08 -8.46 5.00
N TRP A 358 11.04 -9.15 3.86
CA TRP A 358 12.26 -9.50 3.11
C TRP A 358 13.10 -8.26 2.79
N LEU A 359 12.48 -7.19 2.28
CA LEU A 359 13.20 -5.95 1.95
C LEU A 359 13.90 -5.32 3.15
N PHE A 360 13.18 -4.98 4.22
CA PHE A 360 13.72 -4.16 5.32
C PHE A 360 14.43 -4.99 6.39
N THR A 361 13.89 -6.18 6.71
CA THR A 361 14.33 -6.99 7.86
C THR A 361 15.42 -8.00 7.48
N ALA A 362 15.38 -8.56 6.27
CA ALA A 362 16.47 -9.39 5.76
C ALA A 362 17.52 -8.53 5.05
N PHE A 363 17.18 -7.96 3.89
CA PHE A 363 18.17 -7.32 3.02
C PHE A 363 18.66 -5.96 3.55
N GLY A 364 17.73 -5.12 4.00
CA GLY A 364 18.03 -3.80 4.56
C GLY A 364 18.94 -3.84 5.78
N ARG A 365 18.79 -4.84 6.67
CA ARG A 365 19.69 -5.03 7.82
C ARG A 365 21.14 -5.39 7.42
N ILE A 366 21.35 -6.03 6.27
CA ILE A 366 22.68 -6.41 5.77
C ILE A 366 23.30 -5.28 4.94
N LEU A 367 22.51 -4.63 4.07
CA LEU A 367 22.99 -3.55 3.20
C LEU A 367 23.08 -2.19 3.90
N ASN A 368 22.36 -2.01 5.01
CA ASN A 368 22.19 -0.77 5.77
C ASN A 368 22.06 0.50 4.88
N PRO A 369 21.08 0.53 3.96
CA PRO A 369 20.95 1.62 3.00
C PRO A 369 20.58 2.93 3.69
N GLU A 370 21.02 4.08 3.18
CA GLU A 370 20.56 5.36 3.74
C GLU A 370 19.09 5.63 3.34
N VAL A 371 18.71 5.38 2.07
CA VAL A 371 17.34 5.54 1.57
C VAL A 371 16.86 4.28 0.83
N CYS A 372 15.69 3.78 1.21
CA CYS A 372 14.94 2.78 0.47
C CYS A 372 13.87 3.45 -0.39
N ILE A 373 13.82 3.17 -1.69
CA ILE A 373 12.72 3.57 -2.58
C ILE A 373 11.79 2.36 -2.78
N LEU A 374 10.48 2.57 -2.74
CA LEU A 374 9.47 1.56 -3.02
C LEU A 374 8.76 1.86 -4.35
N LEU A 375 8.71 0.87 -5.23
CA LEU A 375 7.96 0.85 -6.48
C LEU A 375 7.08 -0.40 -6.53
N ASP A 376 5.85 -0.28 -7.05
CA ASP A 376 5.09 -1.44 -7.52
C ASP A 376 5.39 -1.71 -9.00
N ALA A 377 5.48 -2.98 -9.38
CA ALA A 377 5.57 -3.40 -10.78
C ALA A 377 4.39 -2.82 -11.60
N GLY A 378 4.65 -2.52 -12.88
CA GLY A 378 3.75 -1.73 -13.73
C GLY A 378 3.93 -0.21 -13.58
N THR A 379 4.34 0.29 -12.41
CA THR A 379 4.65 1.71 -12.20
C THR A 379 5.94 2.09 -12.93
N LYS A 380 5.88 3.14 -13.75
CA LYS A 380 7.02 3.67 -14.50
C LYS A 380 7.51 4.95 -13.84
N PRO A 381 8.71 4.99 -13.22
CA PRO A 381 9.29 6.23 -12.74
C PRO A 381 9.61 7.17 -13.91
N GLY A 382 9.28 8.45 -13.77
CA GLY A 382 9.57 9.49 -14.75
C GLY A 382 11.07 9.79 -14.86
N HIS A 383 11.45 10.62 -15.83
CA HIS A 383 12.83 11.09 -16.00
C HIS A 383 13.32 11.77 -14.70
N LYS A 384 14.51 11.36 -14.22
CA LYS A 384 15.14 11.84 -12.97
C LYS A 384 14.28 11.76 -11.70
N SER A 385 13.18 11.01 -11.71
CA SER A 385 12.26 10.94 -10.58
C SER A 385 12.85 10.20 -9.36
N LEU A 386 13.74 9.23 -9.57
CA LEU A 386 14.46 8.60 -8.45
C LEU A 386 15.54 9.52 -7.88
N LEU A 387 16.22 10.28 -8.74
CA LEU A 387 17.19 11.31 -8.33
C LEU A 387 16.50 12.40 -7.49
N ALA A 388 15.37 12.93 -7.93
CA ALA A 388 14.63 13.96 -7.21
C ALA A 388 14.12 13.50 -5.83
N LEU A 389 13.81 12.21 -5.65
CA LEU A 389 13.54 11.63 -4.33
C LEU A 389 14.80 11.62 -3.46
N TRP A 390 15.92 11.08 -3.98
CA TRP A 390 17.19 11.06 -3.24
C TRP A 390 17.66 12.47 -2.85
N GLU A 391 17.57 13.46 -3.76
CA GLU A 391 17.91 14.86 -3.52
C GLU A 391 17.13 15.45 -2.33
N ALA A 392 15.87 15.03 -2.11
CA ALA A 392 15.10 15.46 -0.95
C ALA A 392 15.67 14.92 0.38
N PHE A 393 16.13 13.66 0.42
CA PHE A 393 16.79 13.08 1.60
C PHE A 393 18.23 13.58 1.78
N TYR A 394 18.94 13.88 0.71
CA TYR A 394 20.30 14.42 0.77
C TYR A 394 20.30 15.84 1.36
N ASN A 395 19.34 16.67 0.95
CA ASN A 395 19.24 18.07 1.41
C ASN A 395 18.55 18.23 2.78
N ASP A 396 17.76 17.26 3.26
CA ASP A 396 17.11 17.34 4.57
C ASP A 396 17.35 16.08 5.43
N LYS A 397 18.31 16.19 6.36
CA LYS A 397 18.70 15.11 7.29
C LYS A 397 17.58 14.65 8.24
N ASP A 398 16.56 15.48 8.48
CA ASP A 398 15.43 15.17 9.38
C ASP A 398 14.20 14.66 8.59
N LEU A 399 14.30 14.54 7.25
CA LEU A 399 13.31 13.89 6.40
C LEU A 399 13.35 12.37 6.62
N GLY A 400 12.22 11.79 7.06
CA GLY A 400 12.07 10.36 7.30
C GLY A 400 11.45 9.61 6.11
N GLY A 401 10.60 10.27 5.32
CA GLY A 401 9.93 9.66 4.17
C GLY A 401 9.42 10.69 3.15
N ALA A 402 9.29 10.28 1.90
CA ALA A 402 8.83 11.11 0.79
C ALA A 402 8.03 10.33 -0.25
N CYS A 403 7.24 11.02 -1.07
CA CYS A 403 6.62 10.45 -2.28
C CYS A 403 6.63 11.43 -3.45
N GLY A 404 6.60 10.88 -4.67
CA GLY A 404 6.44 11.64 -5.91
C GLY A 404 4.97 11.77 -6.34
N GLU A 405 4.75 12.50 -7.42
CA GLU A 405 3.44 12.62 -8.09
C GLU A 405 3.09 11.30 -8.81
N ILE A 406 2.18 10.51 -8.25
CA ILE A 406 1.58 9.38 -8.97
C ILE A 406 0.46 9.89 -9.87
N HIS A 407 0.50 9.58 -11.16
CA HIS A 407 -0.56 9.93 -12.11
C HIS A 407 -0.92 8.79 -13.08
N ALA A 408 -2.15 8.82 -13.57
CA ALA A 408 -2.69 7.79 -14.45
C ALA A 408 -2.00 7.80 -15.83
N MET A 409 -1.86 6.62 -16.45
CA MET A 409 -1.46 6.48 -17.84
C MET A 409 -2.60 6.85 -18.78
N LEU A 410 -2.49 8.01 -19.41
CA LEU A 410 -3.52 8.58 -20.29
C LEU A 410 -3.58 7.96 -21.70
N GLY A 411 -2.60 7.12 -22.04
CA GLY A 411 -2.44 6.56 -23.38
C GLY A 411 -1.95 7.56 -24.43
N ARG A 412 -1.61 7.08 -25.62
CA ARG A 412 -1.11 7.92 -26.73
C ARG A 412 -2.21 8.88 -27.19
N GLY A 413 -1.98 10.18 -27.05
CA GLY A 413 -2.97 11.22 -27.38
C GLY A 413 -4.17 11.22 -26.44
N TRP A 414 -3.95 10.90 -25.15
CA TRP A 414 -4.96 10.92 -24.09
C TRP A 414 -6.19 10.01 -24.30
N ARG A 415 -6.11 9.03 -25.21
CA ARG A 415 -7.20 8.12 -25.59
C ARG A 415 -7.86 7.40 -24.41
N ASN A 416 -7.14 7.15 -23.31
CA ASN A 416 -7.70 6.43 -22.17
C ASN A 416 -8.73 7.30 -21.41
N LEU A 417 -8.68 8.63 -21.54
CA LEU A 417 -9.67 9.56 -20.95
C LEU A 417 -11.07 9.48 -21.61
N LEU A 418 -11.21 8.75 -22.72
CA LEU A 418 -12.51 8.39 -23.29
C LEU A 418 -13.28 7.41 -22.38
N ASN A 419 -12.59 6.66 -21.53
CA ASN A 419 -13.22 5.90 -20.45
C ASN A 419 -13.46 6.86 -19.26
N PRO A 420 -14.72 7.14 -18.86
CA PRO A 420 -14.99 8.06 -17.77
C PRO A 420 -14.39 7.59 -16.45
N LEU A 421 -14.28 6.29 -16.18
CA LEU A 421 -13.65 5.79 -14.95
C LEU A 421 -12.16 6.17 -14.89
N VAL A 422 -11.45 6.13 -16.02
CA VAL A 422 -10.03 6.56 -16.08
C VAL A 422 -9.92 8.07 -15.91
N ALA A 423 -10.81 8.85 -16.54
CA ALA A 423 -10.81 10.30 -16.43
C ALA A 423 -11.09 10.79 -15.00
N VAL A 424 -12.11 10.24 -14.35
CA VAL A 424 -12.46 10.57 -12.95
C VAL A 424 -11.29 10.26 -12.01
N GLN A 425 -10.63 9.11 -12.19
CA GLN A 425 -9.44 8.74 -11.39
C GLN A 425 -8.24 9.66 -11.66
N ASN A 426 -7.98 10.04 -12.92
CA ASN A 426 -6.95 11.01 -13.26
C ASN A 426 -7.19 12.38 -12.59
N PHE A 427 -8.44 12.85 -12.58
CA PHE A 427 -8.80 14.10 -11.91
C PHE A 427 -8.49 14.05 -10.40
N GLU A 428 -8.90 12.98 -9.71
CA GLU A 428 -8.63 12.83 -8.28
C GLU A 428 -7.14 12.79 -7.94
N TYR A 429 -6.36 11.99 -8.69
CA TYR A 429 -4.90 11.96 -8.50
C TYR A 429 -4.30 13.36 -8.65
N LYS A 430 -4.71 14.12 -9.67
CA LYS A 430 -4.21 15.49 -9.90
C LYS A 430 -4.61 16.43 -8.77
N ILE A 431 -5.89 16.51 -8.41
CA ILE A 431 -6.32 17.39 -7.31
C ILE A 431 -5.66 17.01 -5.98
N SER A 432 -5.48 15.71 -5.67
CA SER A 432 -4.82 15.31 -4.43
C SER A 432 -3.32 15.64 -4.43
N ASN A 433 -2.64 15.49 -5.58
CA ASN A 433 -1.24 15.91 -5.75
C ASN A 433 -1.03 17.44 -5.82
N ILE A 434 -2.09 18.22 -6.11
CA ILE A 434 -2.06 19.69 -6.23
C ILE A 434 -2.50 20.38 -4.93
N LEU A 435 -3.40 19.77 -4.16
CA LEU A 435 -3.96 20.37 -2.93
C LEU A 435 -3.60 19.59 -1.66
N ASP A 436 -3.94 18.30 -1.59
CA ASP A 436 -3.78 17.53 -0.35
C ASP A 436 -2.31 17.27 -0.01
N LYS A 437 -1.53 16.74 -0.97
CA LYS A 437 -0.11 16.44 -0.75
C LYS A 437 0.70 17.71 -0.44
N PRO A 438 0.50 18.85 -1.13
CA PRO A 438 1.07 20.14 -0.73
C PRO A 438 0.65 20.63 0.66
N LEU A 439 -0.62 20.50 1.06
CA LEU A 439 -1.09 20.84 2.40
C LEU A 439 -0.40 20.00 3.48
N GLU A 440 -0.48 18.68 3.37
CA GLU A 440 0.11 17.76 4.36
C GLU A 440 1.64 17.88 4.44
N SER A 441 2.29 18.10 3.29
CA SER A 441 3.73 18.34 3.19
C SER A 441 4.16 19.70 3.77
N SER A 442 3.25 20.67 3.86
CA SER A 442 3.51 21.96 4.51
C SER A 442 3.57 21.83 6.03
N PHE A 443 2.73 20.95 6.59
CA PHE A 443 2.75 20.60 8.02
C PHE A 443 3.89 19.62 8.37
N GLY A 444 4.34 18.82 7.41
CA GLY A 444 5.40 17.82 7.58
C GLY A 444 4.90 16.43 7.97
N TYR A 445 3.60 16.16 7.81
CA TYR A 445 2.99 14.84 8.02
C TYR A 445 2.06 14.50 6.86
N VAL A 446 2.65 14.00 5.78
CA VAL A 446 1.92 13.40 4.65
C VAL A 446 1.18 12.15 5.12
N SER A 447 -0.15 12.12 5.03
CA SER A 447 -0.98 11.06 5.66
C SER A 447 -0.91 9.70 4.96
N VAL A 448 -0.34 9.68 3.75
CA VAL A 448 0.01 8.49 2.99
C VAL A 448 1.15 8.81 2.02
N LEU A 449 2.23 8.04 2.11
CA LEU A 449 3.28 7.93 1.10
C LEU A 449 3.05 6.59 0.37
N PRO A 450 2.48 6.59 -0.85
CA PRO A 450 1.98 5.36 -1.45
C PRO A 450 3.09 4.34 -1.74
N GLY A 451 2.91 3.09 -1.32
CA GLY A 451 3.84 1.99 -1.54
C GLY A 451 4.07 1.60 -3.01
N ALA A 452 3.35 2.25 -3.95
CA ALA A 452 3.57 2.14 -5.39
C ALA A 452 4.64 3.12 -5.92
N PHE A 453 4.83 4.27 -5.26
CA PHE A 453 5.95 5.18 -5.53
C PHE A 453 6.24 6.10 -4.32
N SER A 454 7.10 5.63 -3.42
CA SER A 454 7.53 6.36 -2.22
C SER A 454 8.99 6.04 -1.87
N ALA A 455 9.52 6.73 -0.88
CA ALA A 455 10.86 6.51 -0.36
C ALA A 455 10.92 6.78 1.14
N TYR A 456 11.82 6.09 1.85
CA TYR A 456 11.96 6.12 3.29
C TYR A 456 13.44 6.08 3.67
N ARG A 457 13.85 6.90 4.65
CA ARG A 457 15.20 6.82 5.24
C ARG A 457 15.24 5.61 6.16
N PHE A 458 16.16 4.67 5.95
CA PHE A 458 16.11 3.36 6.62
C PHE A 458 16.16 3.46 8.16
N ARG A 459 17.11 4.24 8.68
CA ARG A 459 17.22 4.57 10.12
C ARG A 459 16.01 5.30 10.72
N ALA A 460 15.17 5.94 9.90
CA ALA A 460 13.92 6.53 10.36
C ALA A 460 12.85 5.44 10.61
N ILE A 461 12.65 4.53 9.66
CA ILE A 461 11.61 3.48 9.76
C ILE A 461 11.95 2.36 10.76
N MET A 462 13.23 2.09 11.00
CA MET A 462 13.68 1.03 11.93
C MET A 462 13.17 1.19 13.37
N GLY A 463 12.89 0.06 14.03
CA GLY A 463 12.21 -0.02 15.32
C GLY A 463 10.68 0.04 15.17
N ARG A 464 10.02 0.68 16.14
CA ARG A 464 8.55 0.78 16.24
C ARG A 464 7.76 1.02 14.94
N PRO A 465 8.18 1.90 13.99
CA PRO A 465 7.41 2.10 12.77
C PRO A 465 7.32 0.83 11.90
N LEU A 466 8.41 0.07 11.76
CA LEU A 466 8.39 -1.23 11.08
C LEU A 466 7.73 -2.33 11.93
N GLU A 467 7.91 -2.35 13.25
CA GLU A 467 7.21 -3.30 14.14
C GLU A 467 5.68 -3.20 13.97
N GLN A 468 5.15 -1.98 14.07
CA GLN A 468 3.72 -1.69 13.95
C GLN A 468 3.20 -1.87 12.50
N TYR A 469 4.07 -1.78 11.49
CA TYR A 469 3.75 -2.12 10.09
C TYR A 469 3.65 -3.64 9.88
N PHE A 470 4.63 -4.40 10.37
CA PHE A 470 4.67 -5.86 10.24
C PHE A 470 3.66 -6.60 11.12
N HIS A 471 2.99 -5.93 12.06
CA HIS A 471 1.77 -6.47 12.70
C HIS A 471 0.67 -6.89 11.69
N GLY A 472 0.68 -6.34 10.46
CA GLY A 472 -0.19 -6.75 9.37
C GLY A 472 0.25 -8.02 8.61
N ASP A 473 1.43 -8.57 8.91
CA ASP A 473 1.97 -9.75 8.22
C ASP A 473 1.31 -11.04 8.73
N HIS A 474 0.63 -11.75 7.83
CA HIS A 474 -0.03 -13.02 8.13
C HIS A 474 0.91 -14.07 8.72
N THR A 475 2.18 -14.12 8.27
CA THR A 475 3.16 -15.11 8.74
C THR A 475 3.62 -14.86 10.19
N LEU A 476 3.56 -13.61 10.67
CA LEU A 476 3.87 -13.27 12.06
C LEU A 476 2.67 -13.48 13.01
N SER A 477 1.46 -13.74 12.50
CA SER A 477 0.24 -13.82 13.32
C SER A 477 0.38 -14.75 14.53
N LYS A 478 0.98 -15.93 14.32
CA LYS A 478 1.17 -16.95 15.34
C LYS A 478 2.22 -16.56 16.39
N GLN A 479 3.24 -15.82 16.00
CA GLN A 479 4.30 -15.31 16.90
C GLN A 479 3.80 -14.11 17.72
N LEU A 480 2.97 -13.26 17.13
CA LEU A 480 2.43 -12.04 17.75
C LEU A 480 1.15 -12.28 18.57
N GLY A 481 0.49 -13.43 18.41
CA GLY A 481 -0.73 -13.80 19.14
C GLY A 481 -1.83 -12.73 19.03
N PRO A 482 -2.38 -12.19 20.14
CA PRO A 482 -3.37 -11.12 20.10
C PRO A 482 -2.92 -9.81 19.43
N LYS A 483 -1.61 -9.61 19.22
CA LYS A 483 -1.04 -8.47 18.49
C LYS A 483 -0.85 -8.75 16.99
N GLY A 484 -0.97 -10.00 16.56
CA GLY A 484 -0.83 -10.42 15.16
C GLY A 484 -2.12 -10.28 14.37
N ILE A 485 -2.02 -10.06 13.06
CA ILE A 485 -3.18 -9.74 12.21
C ILE A 485 -4.36 -10.70 12.42
N GLU A 486 -4.15 -12.02 12.51
CA GLU A 486 -5.24 -12.99 12.72
C GLU A 486 -6.02 -12.76 14.03
N GLY A 487 -5.33 -12.48 15.14
CA GLY A 487 -5.93 -12.22 16.46
C GLY A 487 -6.55 -10.84 16.62
N MET A 488 -6.38 -9.94 15.64
CA MET A 488 -6.94 -8.60 15.69
C MET A 488 -8.46 -8.53 15.44
N ASN A 489 -9.10 -7.51 16.03
CA ASN A 489 -10.46 -7.13 15.66
C ASN A 489 -10.53 -6.58 14.22
N ILE A 490 -11.73 -6.64 13.63
CA ILE A 490 -11.93 -6.28 12.21
C ILE A 490 -11.62 -4.82 11.88
N PHE A 491 -11.71 -3.91 12.86
CA PHE A 491 -11.29 -2.51 12.70
C PHE A 491 -9.77 -2.41 12.48
N LYS A 492 -8.97 -3.00 13.36
CA LYS A 492 -7.52 -3.09 13.18
C LYS A 492 -7.15 -3.88 11.91
N LYS A 493 -7.90 -4.92 11.53
CA LYS A 493 -7.66 -5.63 10.25
C LYS A 493 -7.86 -4.71 9.02
N ASN A 494 -8.89 -3.86 9.00
CA ASN A 494 -9.09 -2.89 7.91
C ASN A 494 -7.97 -1.83 7.86
N MET A 495 -7.36 -1.47 8.99
CA MET A 495 -6.22 -0.54 9.06
C MET A 495 -5.05 -0.97 8.16
N PHE A 496 -4.79 -2.29 8.06
CA PHE A 496 -3.76 -2.88 7.19
C PHE A 496 -4.21 -3.09 5.73
N LEU A 497 -5.32 -2.46 5.30
CA LEU A 497 -5.63 -2.22 3.88
C LEU A 497 -5.10 -0.87 3.38
N ALA A 498 -4.50 -0.08 4.28
CA ALA A 498 -3.79 1.16 4.00
C ALA A 498 -2.57 1.28 4.92
N GLU A 499 -1.76 0.22 4.95
CA GLU A 499 -0.61 0.02 5.82
C GLU A 499 0.41 1.15 5.77
N ASP A 500 0.58 1.76 4.58
CA ASP A 500 1.41 2.96 4.36
C ASP A 500 1.03 4.12 5.29
N ARG A 501 -0.27 4.29 5.58
CA ARG A 501 -0.78 5.36 6.47
C ARG A 501 -0.33 5.16 7.92
N ILE A 502 -0.28 3.89 8.35
CA ILE A 502 0.22 3.51 9.67
C ILE A 502 1.70 3.87 9.76
N LEU A 503 2.50 3.46 8.77
CA LEU A 503 3.93 3.75 8.72
C LEU A 503 4.21 5.25 8.73
N CYS A 504 3.44 6.04 7.95
CA CYS A 504 3.53 7.50 7.95
C CYS A 504 3.28 8.11 9.34
N PHE A 505 2.23 7.67 10.04
CA PHE A 505 1.94 8.15 11.40
C PHE A 505 3.01 7.72 12.41
N GLU A 506 3.39 6.45 12.43
CA GLU A 506 4.39 5.93 13.37
C GLU A 506 5.76 6.59 13.19
N LEU A 507 6.12 7.00 11.98
CA LEU A 507 7.39 7.68 11.71
C LEU A 507 7.43 9.07 12.34
N VAL A 508 6.36 9.86 12.17
CA VAL A 508 6.27 11.22 12.71
C VAL A 508 6.04 11.21 14.22
N ALA A 509 5.29 10.23 14.71
CA ALA A 509 5.08 9.95 16.14
C ALA A 509 6.14 9.01 16.76
N LYS A 510 7.35 8.93 16.17
CA LYS A 510 8.48 8.15 16.69
C LYS A 510 9.09 8.88 17.89
N ALA A 511 9.12 8.21 19.04
CA ALA A 511 9.57 8.81 20.29
C ALA A 511 11.03 9.33 20.20
N GLY A 512 11.31 10.47 20.82
CA GLY A 512 12.62 11.13 20.80
C GLY A 512 13.13 11.57 19.42
N SER A 513 12.37 11.36 18.35
CA SER A 513 12.76 11.62 16.97
C SER A 513 11.95 12.76 16.36
N LYS A 514 12.54 13.50 15.41
CA LYS A 514 11.90 14.63 14.70
C LYS A 514 11.69 14.37 13.20
N TRP A 515 11.52 13.10 12.84
CA TRP A 515 11.26 12.67 11.46
C TRP A 515 9.98 13.29 10.92
N HIS A 516 10.06 13.87 9.73
CA HIS A 516 8.92 14.41 9.03
C HIS A 516 8.81 13.84 7.62
N LEU A 517 7.68 14.08 6.98
CA LEU A 517 7.35 13.57 5.65
C LEU A 517 7.15 14.74 4.67
N THR A 518 7.57 14.57 3.42
CA THR A 518 7.41 15.58 2.37
C THR A 518 6.85 15.00 1.08
N TYR A 519 6.21 15.85 0.28
CA TYR A 519 5.84 15.56 -1.10
C TYR A 519 6.87 16.18 -2.06
N VAL A 520 7.26 15.45 -3.11
CA VAL A 520 8.33 15.84 -4.05
C VAL A 520 7.77 15.99 -5.46
N LYS A 521 7.22 17.18 -5.75
CA LYS A 521 6.63 17.56 -7.05
C LYS A 521 7.51 17.28 -8.28
N ALA A 522 8.84 17.33 -8.13
CA ALA A 522 9.80 17.06 -9.20
C ALA A 522 9.93 15.57 -9.55
N SER A 523 9.52 14.68 -8.63
CA SER A 523 9.51 13.24 -8.85
C SER A 523 8.12 12.80 -9.31
N LYS A 524 8.03 11.99 -10.37
CA LYS A 524 6.75 11.52 -10.94
C LYS A 524 6.76 10.01 -11.22
N GLY A 525 5.61 9.37 -11.08
CA GLY A 525 5.37 7.98 -11.45
C GLY A 525 4.10 7.84 -12.28
N GLU A 526 4.22 7.23 -13.45
CA GLU A 526 3.07 6.83 -14.26
C GLU A 526 2.59 5.44 -13.81
N THR A 527 1.30 5.27 -13.56
CA THR A 527 0.68 3.98 -13.24
C THR A 527 -0.63 3.77 -14.01
N ASP A 528 -1.00 2.52 -14.29
CA ASP A 528 -2.33 2.19 -14.81
C ASP A 528 -3.41 2.25 -13.71
N VAL A 529 -4.67 2.33 -14.13
CA VAL A 529 -5.83 2.50 -13.23
C VAL A 529 -6.98 1.60 -13.69
N PRO A 530 -7.83 1.08 -12.77
CA PRO A 530 -8.97 0.24 -13.14
C PRO A 530 -9.87 0.85 -14.22
N GLU A 531 -9.92 0.21 -15.38
CA GLU A 531 -10.79 0.57 -16.50
C GLU A 531 -12.22 0.00 -16.35
N GLY A 532 -12.38 -1.08 -15.56
CA GLY A 532 -13.64 -1.79 -15.36
C GLY A 532 -14.29 -1.52 -14.00
N ALA A 533 -15.60 -1.24 -14.00
CA ALA A 533 -16.38 -0.91 -12.80
C ALA A 533 -16.20 -1.92 -11.63
N ALA A 534 -16.13 -3.22 -11.89
CA ALA A 534 -15.99 -4.24 -10.85
C ALA A 534 -14.60 -4.22 -10.15
N GLU A 535 -13.55 -3.89 -10.87
CA GLU A 535 -12.18 -3.73 -10.33
C GLU A 535 -12.04 -2.40 -9.62
N PHE A 536 -12.61 -1.35 -10.19
CA PHE A 536 -12.69 -0.02 -9.60
C PHE A 536 -13.41 -0.04 -8.23
N ILE A 537 -14.59 -0.68 -8.13
CA ILE A 537 -15.28 -0.89 -6.85
C ILE A 537 -14.41 -1.70 -5.86
N GLY A 538 -13.72 -2.75 -6.33
CA GLY A 538 -12.84 -3.59 -5.50
C GLY A 538 -11.58 -2.88 -4.98
N GLN A 539 -10.99 -1.99 -5.77
CA GLN A 539 -9.93 -1.08 -5.34
C GLN A 539 -10.46 -0.10 -4.29
N ARG A 540 -11.61 0.53 -4.57
CA ARG A 540 -12.18 1.60 -3.75
C ARG A 540 -12.69 1.11 -2.40
N ARG A 541 -13.19 -0.14 -2.28
CA ARG A 541 -13.43 -0.79 -0.97
C ARG A 541 -12.19 -0.72 -0.08
N ARG A 542 -11.03 -1.17 -0.58
CA ARG A 542 -9.78 -1.23 0.19
C ARG A 542 -9.34 0.16 0.62
N TRP A 543 -9.30 1.11 -0.33
CA TRP A 543 -8.84 2.47 -0.06
C TRP A 543 -9.75 3.24 0.90
N LEU A 544 -11.07 3.15 0.77
CA LEU A 544 -12.02 3.84 1.64
C LEU A 544 -11.97 3.26 3.06
N ASN A 545 -12.09 1.94 3.22
CA ASN A 545 -12.09 1.32 4.55
C ASN A 545 -10.73 1.47 5.24
N GLY A 546 -9.63 1.24 4.52
CA GLY A 546 -8.27 1.41 5.03
C GLY A 546 -7.96 2.85 5.42
N SER A 547 -8.34 3.83 4.60
CA SER A 547 -8.14 5.25 4.92
C SER A 547 -8.99 5.72 6.09
N PHE A 548 -10.23 5.22 6.24
CA PHE A 548 -11.09 5.54 7.38
C PHE A 548 -10.51 4.95 8.68
N ALA A 549 -10.14 3.67 8.68
CA ALA A 549 -9.55 3.00 9.84
C ALA A 549 -8.20 3.61 10.27
N ALA A 550 -7.31 3.89 9.31
CA ALA A 550 -5.99 4.45 9.60
C ALA A 550 -6.04 5.94 10.00
N THR A 551 -6.98 6.73 9.46
CA THR A 551 -7.20 8.11 9.95
C THR A 551 -7.74 8.09 11.37
N LEU A 552 -8.74 7.26 11.69
CA LEU A 552 -9.21 7.12 13.07
C LEU A 552 -8.10 6.65 14.03
N TYR A 553 -7.21 5.75 13.60
CA TYR A 553 -6.02 5.36 14.37
C TYR A 553 -5.09 6.55 14.67
N SER A 554 -4.75 7.38 13.67
CA SER A 554 -3.87 8.53 13.89
C SER A 554 -4.53 9.63 14.74
N LEU A 555 -5.85 9.81 14.64
CA LEU A 555 -6.63 10.67 15.54
C LEU A 555 -6.57 10.15 16.99
N MET A 556 -6.92 8.88 17.23
CA MET A 556 -6.94 8.26 18.56
C MET A 556 -5.57 8.23 19.24
N HIS A 557 -4.50 8.09 18.47
CA HIS A 557 -3.12 8.02 18.99
C HIS A 557 -2.35 9.33 18.91
N PHE A 558 -2.97 10.45 18.50
CA PHE A 558 -2.31 11.74 18.30
C PHE A 558 -1.51 12.22 19.53
N SER A 559 -1.93 11.87 20.75
CA SER A 559 -1.19 12.15 22.00
C SER A 559 0.27 11.68 21.99
N ARG A 560 0.62 10.70 21.14
CA ARG A 560 2.01 10.26 20.93
C ARG A 560 2.90 11.27 20.22
N MET A 561 2.35 12.22 19.46
CA MET A 561 3.13 13.30 18.84
C MET A 561 3.91 14.11 19.91
N TYR A 562 3.36 14.25 21.11
CA TYR A 562 4.02 14.89 22.26
C TYR A 562 5.22 14.11 22.83
N ARG A 563 5.43 12.84 22.43
CA ARG A 563 6.63 12.05 22.78
C ARG A 563 7.73 12.12 21.71
N SER A 564 7.47 12.78 20.58
CA SER A 564 8.45 13.05 19.53
C SER A 564 9.43 14.17 19.92
N GLY A 565 10.47 14.38 19.12
CA GLY A 565 11.38 15.52 19.22
C GLY A 565 10.98 16.74 18.38
N HIS A 566 9.72 16.83 17.92
CA HIS A 566 9.27 17.95 17.07
C HIS A 566 9.15 19.27 17.85
N ASN A 567 9.49 20.38 17.19
CA ASN A 567 9.43 21.71 17.81
C ASN A 567 7.99 22.26 17.91
N LEU A 568 7.82 23.30 18.74
CA LEU A 568 6.50 23.91 19.03
C LEU A 568 5.77 24.39 17.77
N ILE A 569 6.47 24.95 16.78
CA ILE A 569 5.88 25.44 15.52
C ILE A 569 5.30 24.28 14.71
N ARG A 570 6.04 23.17 14.59
CA ARG A 570 5.54 21.96 13.91
C ARG A 570 4.42 21.28 14.68
N MET A 571 4.52 21.22 16.01
CA MET A 571 3.43 20.72 16.86
C MET A 571 2.15 21.54 16.71
N PHE A 572 2.24 22.86 16.56
CA PHE A 572 1.09 23.72 16.24
C PHE A 572 0.46 23.35 14.87
N PHE A 573 1.27 23.19 13.82
CA PHE A 573 0.75 22.74 12.51
C PHE A 573 0.15 21.34 12.54
N PHE A 574 0.66 20.42 13.36
CA PHE A 574 0.02 19.11 13.58
C PHE A 574 -1.36 19.23 14.24
N HIS A 575 -1.62 20.24 15.08
CA HIS A 575 -2.96 20.48 15.63
C HIS A 575 -3.91 21.07 14.57
N ILE A 576 -3.44 21.92 13.67
CA ILE A 576 -4.22 22.36 12.51
C ILE A 576 -4.62 21.15 11.65
N GLN A 577 -3.66 20.24 11.39
CA GLN A 577 -3.93 19.01 10.64
C GLN A 577 -4.87 18.04 11.39
N LEU A 578 -4.78 17.95 12.72
CA LEU A 578 -5.71 17.18 13.56
C LEU A 578 -7.15 17.68 13.40
N ILE A 579 -7.35 19.00 13.50
CA ILE A 579 -8.68 19.65 13.35
C ILE A 579 -9.21 19.44 11.92
N TYR A 580 -8.35 19.64 10.90
CA TYR A 580 -8.70 19.38 9.49
C TYR A 580 -9.13 17.93 9.26
N ASN A 581 -8.37 16.96 9.77
CA ASN A 581 -8.69 15.53 9.64
C ASN A 581 -9.98 15.16 10.37
N LEU A 582 -10.23 15.74 11.55
CA LEU A 582 -11.47 15.52 12.31
C LEU A 582 -12.70 16.04 11.53
N ALA A 583 -12.61 17.25 10.95
CA ALA A 583 -13.66 17.82 10.11
C ALA A 583 -13.90 16.99 8.83
N MET A 584 -12.83 16.54 8.17
CA MET A 584 -12.91 15.68 6.98
C MET A 584 -13.57 14.31 7.30
N VAL A 585 -13.24 13.69 8.44
CA VAL A 585 -13.90 12.45 8.90
C VAL A 585 -15.39 12.67 9.18
N PHE A 586 -15.75 13.78 9.84
CA PHE A 586 -17.14 14.13 10.15
C PHE A 586 -17.97 14.34 8.87
N LEU A 587 -17.48 15.16 7.92
CA LEU A 587 -18.18 15.40 6.65
C LEU A 587 -18.25 14.13 5.78
N SER A 588 -17.21 13.30 5.80
CA SER A 588 -17.21 12.02 5.10
C SER A 588 -18.28 11.07 5.67
N TRP A 589 -18.43 10.98 7.00
CA TRP A 589 -19.43 10.13 7.64
C TRP A 589 -20.87 10.47 7.22
N PHE A 590 -21.20 11.77 7.17
CA PHE A 590 -22.53 12.26 6.79
C PHE A 590 -22.70 12.55 5.29
N SER A 591 -21.73 12.16 4.45
CA SER A 591 -21.75 12.47 3.02
C SER A 591 -22.94 11.85 2.27
N LEU A 592 -23.43 10.67 2.68
CA LEU A 592 -24.58 10.02 2.05
C LEU A 592 -25.87 10.86 2.21
N ALA A 593 -26.13 11.34 3.42
CA ALA A 593 -27.22 12.27 3.69
C ALA A 593 -27.01 13.60 2.94
N SER A 594 -25.82 14.19 3.05
CA SER A 594 -25.51 15.49 2.42
C SER A 594 -25.71 15.49 0.91
N TYR A 595 -25.28 14.45 0.18
CA TYR A 595 -25.46 14.34 -1.27
C TYR A 595 -26.93 14.10 -1.68
N TYR A 596 -27.66 13.27 -0.92
CA TYR A 596 -29.09 13.07 -1.15
C TYR A 596 -29.89 14.37 -0.91
N LEU A 597 -29.66 15.03 0.23
CA LEU A 597 -30.28 16.32 0.54
C LEU A 597 -29.96 17.36 -0.53
N THR A 598 -28.70 17.46 -0.96
CA THR A 598 -28.27 18.39 -2.03
C THR A 598 -28.99 18.13 -3.34
N THR A 599 -29.17 16.86 -3.71
CA THR A 599 -29.94 16.45 -4.90
C THR A 599 -31.41 16.88 -4.78
N VAL A 600 -32.07 16.58 -3.66
CA VAL A 600 -33.49 16.88 -3.44
C VAL A 600 -33.75 18.39 -3.39
N VAL A 601 -32.96 19.14 -2.63
CA VAL A 601 -33.21 20.58 -2.40
C VAL A 601 -32.94 21.41 -3.65
N ILE A 602 -31.91 21.08 -4.44
CA ILE A 602 -31.69 21.74 -5.74
C ILE A 602 -32.85 21.43 -6.70
N MET A 603 -33.36 20.19 -6.71
CA MET A 603 -34.55 19.82 -7.49
C MET A 603 -35.81 20.57 -7.05
N ASP A 604 -35.94 20.96 -5.78
CA ASP A 604 -37.12 21.68 -5.29
C ASP A 604 -37.03 23.19 -5.51
N LEU A 605 -35.89 23.81 -5.20
CA LEU A 605 -35.65 25.25 -5.43
C LEU A 605 -35.83 25.65 -6.91
N VAL A 606 -35.47 24.76 -7.83
CA VAL A 606 -35.61 24.98 -9.29
C VAL A 606 -36.90 24.40 -9.86
N GLY A 607 -37.48 23.38 -9.22
CA GLY A 607 -38.54 22.56 -9.78
C GLY A 607 -39.95 22.80 -9.23
N GLN A 608 -40.10 23.47 -8.08
CA GLN A 608 -41.41 23.83 -7.53
C GLN A 608 -41.69 25.32 -7.77
N PRO A 609 -42.79 25.70 -8.47
CA PRO A 609 -43.20 27.09 -8.61
C PRO A 609 -43.36 27.76 -7.24
N SER A 610 -42.55 28.78 -6.96
CA SER A 610 -42.48 29.44 -5.66
C SER A 610 -42.07 30.91 -5.78
N SER A 611 -42.33 31.72 -4.75
CA SER A 611 -41.87 33.12 -4.69
C SER A 611 -40.35 33.26 -4.91
N SER A 612 -39.57 32.25 -4.50
CA SER A 612 -38.12 32.17 -4.68
C SER A 612 -37.64 31.92 -6.11
N ASN A 613 -38.52 31.54 -7.04
CA ASN A 613 -38.20 31.38 -8.47
C ASN A 613 -39.21 32.08 -9.39
N ASN A 614 -39.80 33.19 -8.93
CA ASN A 614 -40.82 33.97 -9.66
C ASN A 614 -42.03 33.12 -10.13
N ASN A 615 -42.36 32.07 -9.38
CA ASN A 615 -43.37 31.06 -9.71
C ASN A 615 -43.12 30.33 -11.05
N HIS A 616 -41.85 30.11 -11.41
CA HIS A 616 -41.45 29.44 -12.65
C HIS A 616 -40.49 28.26 -12.40
N ALA A 617 -40.93 27.05 -12.75
CA ALA A 617 -40.12 25.83 -12.64
C ALA A 617 -39.34 25.52 -13.93
N PHE A 618 -38.08 25.08 -13.77
CA PHE A 618 -37.13 24.84 -14.87
C PHE A 618 -36.59 23.39 -14.87
N PRO A 619 -36.44 22.74 -16.05
CA PRO A 619 -36.46 23.32 -17.40
C PRO A 619 -37.74 23.09 -18.22
N PHE A 620 -38.71 22.32 -17.72
CA PHE A 620 -39.86 21.87 -18.51
C PHE A 620 -41.17 22.62 -18.20
N GLY A 621 -41.08 23.78 -17.54
CA GLY A 621 -42.23 24.57 -17.11
C GLY A 621 -42.95 23.99 -15.88
N ASN A 622 -44.01 24.68 -15.45
CA ASN A 622 -44.65 24.48 -14.14
C ASN A 622 -45.35 23.12 -13.97
N ASP A 623 -45.88 22.53 -15.05
CA ASP A 623 -46.64 21.27 -14.94
C ASP A 623 -45.75 20.03 -15.00
N VAL A 624 -44.74 20.04 -15.87
CA VAL A 624 -43.89 18.86 -16.15
C VAL A 624 -42.74 18.75 -15.14
N THR A 625 -42.13 19.87 -14.75
CA THR A 625 -40.92 19.87 -13.90
C THR A 625 -41.15 19.26 -12.51
N PRO A 626 -42.23 19.58 -11.76
CA PRO A 626 -42.45 18.98 -10.44
C PRO A 626 -42.64 17.46 -10.50
N VAL A 627 -43.37 16.98 -11.51
CA VAL A 627 -43.63 15.56 -11.76
C VAL A 627 -42.32 14.84 -12.13
N PHE A 628 -41.54 15.41 -13.06
CA PHE A 628 -40.25 14.86 -13.46
C PHE A 628 -39.26 14.78 -12.29
N ASN A 629 -39.15 15.83 -11.48
CA ASN A 629 -38.26 15.85 -10.31
C ASN A 629 -38.71 14.86 -9.25
N THR A 630 -40.03 14.69 -9.04
CA THR A 630 -40.59 13.67 -8.14
C THR A 630 -40.21 12.25 -8.61
N ILE A 631 -40.32 11.96 -9.90
CA ILE A 631 -39.88 10.69 -10.49
C ILE A 631 -38.36 10.47 -10.29
N LEU A 632 -37.53 11.49 -10.53
CA LEU A 632 -36.07 11.38 -10.34
C LEU A 632 -35.67 11.14 -8.88
N LYS A 633 -36.35 11.75 -7.90
CA LYS A 633 -36.09 11.49 -6.47
C LYS A 633 -36.41 10.05 -6.07
N TYR A 634 -37.55 9.53 -6.50
CA TYR A 634 -37.89 8.12 -6.25
C TYR A 634 -36.94 7.16 -7.00
N ALA A 635 -36.52 7.50 -8.22
CA ALA A 635 -35.50 6.74 -8.93
C ALA A 635 -34.14 6.74 -8.21
N TYR A 636 -33.69 7.90 -7.69
CA TYR A 636 -32.47 8.01 -6.88
C TYR A 636 -32.54 7.09 -5.64
N LEU A 637 -33.65 7.13 -4.89
CA LEU A 637 -33.86 6.30 -3.70
C LEU A 637 -33.92 4.80 -4.04
N ALA A 638 -34.61 4.43 -5.12
CA ALA A 638 -34.68 3.05 -5.59
C ALA A 638 -33.29 2.51 -6.03
N PHE A 639 -32.51 3.31 -6.75
CA PHE A 639 -31.15 2.94 -7.13
C PHE A 639 -30.17 2.93 -5.95
N LEU A 640 -30.36 3.79 -4.93
CA LEU A 640 -29.57 3.75 -3.69
C LEU A 640 -29.89 2.49 -2.88
N LEU A 641 -31.18 2.14 -2.72
CA LEU A 641 -31.60 0.89 -2.10
C LEU A 641 -31.04 -0.33 -2.85
N LEU A 642 -31.05 -0.29 -4.18
CA LEU A 642 -30.41 -1.31 -5.02
C LEU A 642 -28.90 -1.44 -4.72
N GLN A 643 -28.17 -0.36 -4.41
CA GLN A 643 -26.75 -0.48 -4.05
C GLN A 643 -26.56 -1.21 -2.72
N PHE A 644 -27.41 -0.98 -1.71
CA PHE A 644 -27.37 -1.75 -0.47
C PHE A 644 -27.66 -3.25 -0.71
N ILE A 645 -28.67 -3.56 -1.54
CA ILE A 645 -29.01 -4.95 -1.91
C ILE A 645 -27.85 -5.62 -2.66
N LEU A 646 -27.28 -4.96 -3.67
CA LEU A 646 -26.15 -5.47 -4.44
C LEU A 646 -24.89 -5.63 -3.58
N ALA A 647 -24.60 -4.68 -2.70
CA ALA A 647 -23.39 -4.68 -1.88
C ALA A 647 -23.41 -5.72 -0.75
N LEU A 648 -24.59 -6.06 -0.23
CA LEU A 648 -24.75 -7.11 0.79
C LEU A 648 -24.91 -8.51 0.17
N GLY A 649 -25.50 -8.61 -1.02
CA GLY A 649 -25.83 -9.88 -1.67
C GLY A 649 -24.77 -10.42 -2.65
N ASN A 650 -24.07 -9.57 -3.40
CA ASN A 650 -23.29 -9.98 -4.57
C ASN A 650 -21.92 -9.29 -4.70
N ARG A 651 -20.90 -10.05 -5.13
CA ARG A 651 -19.60 -9.49 -5.53
C ARG A 651 -19.74 -8.73 -6.87
N PRO A 652 -19.12 -7.55 -7.06
CA PRO A 652 -19.24 -6.75 -8.29
C PRO A 652 -18.87 -7.45 -9.60
N LYS A 653 -18.04 -8.50 -9.56
CA LYS A 653 -17.74 -9.34 -10.74
C LYS A 653 -18.96 -10.17 -11.21
N GLY A 654 -19.87 -10.54 -10.31
CA GLY A 654 -21.09 -11.29 -10.64
C GLY A 654 -22.27 -10.42 -11.11
N SER A 655 -22.36 -9.17 -10.64
CA SER A 655 -23.44 -8.23 -10.96
C SER A 655 -22.97 -7.00 -11.76
N ARG A 656 -21.95 -7.17 -12.62
CA ARG A 656 -21.28 -6.10 -13.38
C ARG A 656 -22.26 -5.14 -14.08
N TRP A 657 -23.29 -5.67 -14.75
CA TRP A 657 -24.27 -4.86 -15.47
C TRP A 657 -25.12 -3.99 -14.54
N SER A 658 -25.58 -4.52 -13.39
CA SER A 658 -26.37 -3.77 -12.42
C SER A 658 -25.61 -2.55 -11.87
N TYR A 659 -24.30 -2.73 -11.60
CA TYR A 659 -23.43 -1.62 -11.20
C TYR A 659 -23.23 -0.61 -12.34
N ILE A 660 -22.98 -1.05 -13.59
CA ILE A 660 -22.83 -0.14 -14.74
C ILE A 660 -24.10 0.69 -14.97
N VAL A 661 -25.29 0.08 -14.95
CA VAL A 661 -26.56 0.81 -15.07
C VAL A 661 -26.73 1.82 -13.93
N SER A 662 -26.32 1.46 -12.72
CA SER A 662 -26.36 2.37 -11.55
C SER A 662 -25.42 3.57 -11.72
N PHE A 663 -24.19 3.39 -12.23
CA PHE A 663 -23.29 4.49 -12.58
C PHE A 663 -23.93 5.43 -13.62
N CYS A 664 -24.56 4.87 -14.66
CA CYS A 664 -25.24 5.67 -15.69
C CYS A 664 -26.42 6.47 -15.11
N VAL A 665 -27.28 5.85 -14.30
CA VAL A 665 -28.44 6.53 -13.69
C VAL A 665 -28.02 7.64 -12.74
N PHE A 666 -27.07 7.39 -11.84
CA PHE A 666 -26.56 8.44 -10.95
C PHE A 666 -25.82 9.55 -11.70
N GLY A 667 -25.15 9.23 -12.82
CA GLY A 667 -24.53 10.21 -13.71
C GLY A 667 -25.54 11.09 -14.46
N LEU A 668 -26.66 10.53 -14.93
CA LEU A 668 -27.75 11.28 -15.57
C LEU A 668 -28.48 12.19 -14.59
N ILE A 669 -28.76 11.71 -13.37
CA ILE A 669 -29.34 12.54 -12.31
C ILE A 669 -28.37 13.67 -11.93
N GLN A 670 -27.07 13.37 -11.80
CA GLN A 670 -26.05 14.36 -11.47
C GLN A 670 -25.86 15.40 -12.59
N PHE A 671 -25.97 15.02 -13.87
CA PHE A 671 -26.00 15.97 -14.99
C PHE A 671 -27.17 16.95 -14.84
N TYR A 672 -28.36 16.45 -14.51
CA TYR A 672 -29.53 17.28 -14.29
C TYR A 672 -29.36 18.24 -13.10
N ILE A 673 -28.80 17.77 -11.97
CA ILE A 673 -28.44 18.61 -10.82
C ILE A 673 -27.44 19.70 -11.20
N ILE A 674 -26.42 19.39 -12.02
CA ILE A 674 -25.44 20.39 -12.49
C ILE A 674 -26.14 21.47 -13.33
N VAL A 675 -27.03 21.09 -14.24
CA VAL A 675 -27.81 22.04 -15.05
C VAL A 675 -28.72 22.91 -14.19
N GLN A 676 -29.42 22.34 -13.21
CA GLN A 676 -30.21 23.08 -12.23
C GLN A 676 -29.36 24.01 -11.34
N SER A 677 -28.15 23.58 -10.96
CA SER A 677 -27.21 24.40 -10.18
C SER A 677 -26.74 25.63 -10.95
N PHE A 678 -26.41 25.47 -12.24
CA PHE A 678 -26.09 26.61 -13.10
C PHE A 678 -27.29 27.56 -13.29
N TYR A 679 -28.51 27.02 -13.42
CA TYR A 679 -29.72 27.86 -13.48
C TYR A 679 -29.93 28.69 -12.21
N LEU A 680 -29.74 28.10 -11.01
CA LEU A 680 -29.79 28.85 -9.73
C LEU A 680 -28.78 29.99 -9.70
N VAL A 681 -27.54 29.73 -10.12
CA VAL A 681 -26.46 30.75 -10.15
C VAL A 681 -26.80 31.89 -11.11
N VAL A 682 -27.30 31.57 -12.31
CA VAL A 682 -27.72 32.60 -13.28
C VAL A 682 -28.90 33.41 -12.72
N ASN A 683 -29.96 32.75 -12.23
CA ASN A 683 -31.14 33.44 -11.70
C ASN A 683 -30.80 34.36 -10.51
N ALA A 684 -29.86 33.96 -9.64
CA ALA A 684 -29.37 34.77 -8.52
C ALA A 684 -28.49 35.97 -8.93
N PHE A 685 -28.14 36.10 -10.21
CA PHE A 685 -27.51 37.29 -10.79
C PHE A 685 -28.47 38.11 -11.69
N THR A 686 -29.55 37.51 -12.20
CA THR A 686 -30.44 38.14 -13.20
C THR A 686 -31.84 38.46 -12.69
N SER A 687 -32.10 38.36 -11.38
CA SER A 687 -33.40 38.70 -10.80
C SER A 687 -33.31 39.88 -9.83
N ASP A 688 -33.99 40.96 -10.17
CA ASP A 688 -33.92 42.27 -9.49
C ASP A 688 -34.31 42.23 -7.99
N ASN A 689 -34.96 41.15 -7.55
CA ASN A 689 -35.42 40.93 -6.18
C ASN A 689 -34.46 40.09 -5.31
N THR A 690 -33.29 39.64 -5.81
CA THR A 690 -32.40 38.73 -5.05
C THR A 690 -30.95 39.18 -4.90
N THR A 691 -30.53 40.23 -5.62
CA THR A 691 -29.16 40.75 -5.55
C THR A 691 -28.96 41.70 -4.36
N ASP A 692 -28.94 41.14 -3.14
CA ASP A 692 -28.50 41.83 -1.90
C ASP A 692 -27.06 42.39 -1.98
N ILE A 693 -26.30 42.08 -3.04
CA ILE A 693 -24.91 42.46 -3.24
C ILE A 693 -24.83 43.92 -3.72
N GLU A 694 -24.64 44.85 -2.78
CA GLU A 694 -24.52 46.28 -3.07
C GLU A 694 -23.24 46.59 -3.87
N THR A 695 -23.35 46.69 -5.20
CA THR A 695 -22.20 47.00 -6.09
C THR A 695 -21.93 48.50 -6.29
N GLY A 696 -22.89 49.36 -5.93
CA GLY A 696 -22.81 50.81 -6.19
C GLY A 696 -22.22 51.68 -5.08
N GLU A 697 -22.25 51.24 -3.82
CA GLU A 697 -21.97 52.09 -2.64
C GLU A 697 -20.61 51.82 -1.97
N GLY A 698 -19.64 51.34 -2.75
CA GLY A 698 -18.24 51.22 -2.34
C GLY A 698 -17.85 49.87 -1.72
N VAL A 699 -16.55 49.70 -1.52
CA VAL A 699 -15.92 48.39 -1.25
C VAL A 699 -16.38 47.77 0.07
N ASP A 700 -16.49 48.55 1.15
CA ASP A 700 -16.85 48.01 2.47
C ASP A 700 -18.32 47.54 2.51
N LYS A 701 -19.23 48.27 1.86
CA LYS A 701 -20.63 47.88 1.70
C LYS A 701 -20.78 46.64 0.82
N PHE A 702 -20.09 46.61 -0.32
CA PHE A 702 -19.98 45.42 -1.17
C PHE A 702 -19.48 44.20 -0.39
N LEU A 703 -18.39 44.32 0.37
CA LEU A 703 -17.86 43.22 1.18
C LEU A 703 -18.84 42.77 2.27
N SER A 704 -19.47 43.71 2.98
CA SER A 704 -20.41 43.40 4.07
C SER A 704 -21.65 42.65 3.57
N SER A 705 -22.16 42.99 2.38
CA SER A 705 -23.30 42.32 1.75
C SER A 705 -22.91 41.01 1.05
N PHE A 706 -21.73 40.95 0.41
CA PHE A 706 -21.21 39.73 -0.20
C PHE A 706 -20.91 38.63 0.83
N PHE A 707 -20.52 39.00 2.06
CA PHE A 707 -20.34 38.08 3.18
C PHE A 707 -21.57 37.94 4.10
N ALA A 708 -22.72 38.55 3.75
CA ALA A 708 -23.95 38.45 4.55
C ALA A 708 -24.48 37.00 4.64
N SER A 709 -25.08 36.66 5.78
CA SER A 709 -25.54 35.30 6.08
C SER A 709 -26.79 34.85 5.29
N SER A 710 -27.42 35.75 4.54
CA SER A 710 -28.70 35.55 3.83
C SER A 710 -28.59 35.37 2.31
N GLY A 711 -27.72 36.13 1.64
CA GLY A 711 -27.80 36.38 0.19
C GLY A 711 -27.00 35.44 -0.73
N PRO A 712 -27.04 35.68 -2.06
CA PRO A 712 -26.36 34.88 -3.07
C PRO A 712 -24.84 34.72 -2.88
N GLY A 713 -24.20 35.67 -2.19
CA GLY A 713 -22.76 35.67 -1.91
C GLY A 713 -22.23 34.35 -1.34
N ILE A 714 -22.99 33.67 -0.47
CA ILE A 714 -22.59 32.36 0.09
C ILE A 714 -22.43 31.29 -1.00
N ILE A 715 -23.34 31.26 -1.99
CA ILE A 715 -23.30 30.31 -3.10
C ILE A 715 -22.08 30.61 -3.99
N LEU A 716 -21.79 31.89 -4.23
CA LEU A 716 -20.63 32.34 -5.00
C LEU A 716 -19.30 32.03 -4.30
N ILE A 717 -19.21 32.30 -2.98
CA ILE A 717 -18.06 31.94 -2.14
C ILE A 717 -17.82 30.44 -2.18
N ALA A 718 -18.88 29.62 -2.06
CA ALA A 718 -18.75 28.16 -2.10
C ALA A 718 -18.33 27.62 -3.47
N LEU A 719 -18.88 28.14 -4.58
CA LEU A 719 -18.50 27.73 -5.94
C LEU A 719 -17.09 28.21 -6.32
N ALA A 720 -16.72 29.43 -5.93
CA ALA A 720 -15.35 29.93 -6.06
C ALA A 720 -14.36 29.09 -5.22
N ALA A 721 -14.74 28.70 -4.01
CA ALA A 721 -13.89 27.87 -3.15
C ALA A 721 -13.79 26.41 -3.60
N THR A 722 -14.84 25.82 -4.19
CA THR A 722 -14.83 24.41 -4.64
C THR A 722 -14.29 24.21 -6.05
N PHE A 723 -14.60 25.10 -6.99
CA PHE A 723 -14.21 24.97 -8.40
C PHE A 723 -13.20 26.04 -8.82
N GLY A 724 -13.40 27.29 -8.40
CA GLY A 724 -12.46 28.39 -8.68
C GLY A 724 -11.05 28.12 -8.15
N LEU A 725 -10.92 27.73 -6.87
CA LEU A 725 -9.63 27.37 -6.27
C LEU A 725 -9.00 26.13 -6.92
N TYR A 726 -9.78 25.19 -7.47
CA TYR A 726 -9.22 24.05 -8.21
C TYR A 726 -8.59 24.49 -9.53
N PHE A 727 -9.25 25.38 -10.29
CA PHE A 727 -8.64 26.01 -11.47
C PHE A 727 -7.40 26.83 -11.10
N VAL A 728 -7.49 27.74 -10.13
CA VAL A 728 -6.39 28.63 -9.73
C VAL A 728 -5.19 27.82 -9.22
N ALA A 729 -5.41 26.85 -8.33
CA ALA A 729 -4.33 25.98 -7.85
C ALA A 729 -3.67 25.19 -8.99
N SER A 730 -4.44 24.69 -9.95
CA SER A 730 -3.92 23.91 -11.07
C SER A 730 -3.10 24.75 -12.07
N PHE A 731 -3.50 26.02 -12.29
CA PHE A 731 -2.70 26.98 -13.05
C PHE A 731 -1.42 27.37 -12.30
N LEU A 732 -1.48 27.68 -11.00
CA LEU A 732 -0.30 27.99 -10.18
C LEU A 732 0.64 26.78 -10.02
N TYR A 733 0.09 25.56 -10.06
CA TYR A 733 0.86 24.32 -10.10
C TYR A 733 1.46 24.03 -11.50
N LEU A 734 1.08 24.79 -12.54
CA LEU A 734 1.50 24.61 -13.93
C LEU A 734 1.05 23.27 -14.57
N ASP A 735 -0.11 22.75 -14.17
CA ASP A 735 -0.73 21.54 -14.79
C ASP A 735 -2.27 21.62 -14.83
N PRO A 736 -2.85 22.54 -15.64
CA PRO A 736 -4.30 22.78 -15.69
C PRO A 736 -5.09 21.73 -16.50
N TRP A 737 -4.45 20.82 -17.23
CA TRP A 737 -5.09 20.03 -18.29
C TRP A 737 -6.20 19.10 -17.81
N HIS A 738 -6.12 18.61 -16.57
CA HIS A 738 -7.15 17.76 -15.97
C HIS A 738 -8.47 18.52 -15.73
N MET A 739 -8.43 19.84 -15.54
CA MET A 739 -9.62 20.69 -15.40
C MET A 739 -10.46 20.78 -16.70
N PHE A 740 -9.86 20.51 -17.86
CA PHE A 740 -10.53 20.52 -19.16
C PHE A 740 -10.85 19.13 -19.70
N THR A 741 -10.00 18.14 -19.39
CA THR A 741 -10.07 16.79 -19.97
C THR A 741 -10.76 15.75 -19.09
N SER A 742 -10.88 16.01 -17.78
CA SER A 742 -11.26 15.00 -16.78
C SER A 742 -12.30 15.51 -15.76
N PHE A 743 -12.35 16.82 -15.51
CA PHE A 743 -13.28 17.45 -14.57
C PHE A 743 -14.77 17.27 -14.92
N PRO A 744 -15.23 17.37 -16.19
CA PRO A 744 -16.63 17.11 -16.51
C PRO A 744 -17.08 15.69 -16.13
N GLN A 745 -16.25 14.68 -16.42
CA GLN A 745 -16.50 13.30 -16.04
C GLN A 745 -16.50 13.13 -14.51
N TYR A 746 -15.57 13.79 -13.80
CA TYR A 746 -15.53 13.81 -12.34
C TYR A 746 -16.82 14.36 -11.73
N LEU A 747 -17.29 15.53 -12.19
CA LEU A 747 -18.55 16.14 -11.73
C LEU A 747 -19.75 15.19 -11.88
N LEU A 748 -19.85 14.48 -13.01
CA LEU A 748 -20.91 13.50 -13.27
C LEU A 748 -20.84 12.27 -12.36
N CYS A 749 -19.64 11.84 -11.97
CA CYS A 749 -19.46 10.63 -11.15
C CYS A 749 -19.50 10.87 -9.63
N MET A 750 -19.54 12.11 -9.14
CA MET A 750 -19.56 12.44 -7.70
C MET A 750 -20.63 11.67 -6.90
N THR A 751 -21.87 11.63 -7.39
CA THR A 751 -22.98 10.88 -6.74
C THR A 751 -22.70 9.39 -6.68
N SER A 752 -22.09 8.81 -7.71
CA SER A 752 -21.71 7.40 -7.75
C SER A 752 -20.61 7.06 -6.74
N TYR A 753 -19.73 8.00 -6.41
CA TYR A 753 -18.69 7.79 -5.39
C TYR A 753 -19.29 7.55 -4.00
N ILE A 754 -20.35 8.28 -3.66
CA ILE A 754 -21.03 8.09 -2.38
C ILE A 754 -22.02 6.92 -2.45
N ASN A 755 -22.95 6.95 -3.41
CA ASN A 755 -24.06 6.00 -3.49
C ASN A 755 -23.63 4.58 -3.88
N ILE A 756 -22.57 4.42 -4.69
CA ILE A 756 -22.05 3.10 -5.08
C ILE A 756 -20.80 2.75 -4.27
N LEU A 757 -19.73 3.56 -4.35
CA LEU A 757 -18.43 3.15 -3.81
C LEU A 757 -18.41 3.14 -2.28
N MET A 758 -18.89 4.20 -1.62
CA MET A 758 -18.91 4.29 -0.15
C MET A 758 -19.92 3.30 0.45
N VAL A 759 -21.13 3.20 -0.11
CA VAL A 759 -22.12 2.18 0.27
C VAL A 759 -21.51 0.78 0.15
N TYR A 760 -20.90 0.44 -0.99
CA TYR A 760 -20.25 -0.87 -1.15
C TYR A 760 -19.12 -1.10 -0.15
N ALA A 761 -18.29 -0.08 0.10
CA ALA A 761 -17.14 -0.17 1.00
C ALA A 761 -17.57 -0.46 2.45
N PHE A 762 -18.52 0.33 2.99
CA PHE A 762 -19.05 0.18 4.33
C PHE A 762 -19.83 -1.15 4.46
N SER A 763 -20.69 -1.48 3.49
CA SER A 763 -21.38 -2.78 3.40
C SER A 763 -20.43 -3.98 3.29
N ASN A 764 -19.15 -3.77 2.98
CA ASN A 764 -18.14 -4.82 2.92
C ASN A 764 -17.00 -4.65 3.94
N TRP A 765 -17.22 -3.96 5.06
CA TRP A 765 -16.21 -3.82 6.14
C TRP A 765 -15.67 -5.15 6.69
N HIS A 766 -16.45 -6.23 6.62
CA HIS A 766 -16.00 -7.59 6.98
C HIS A 766 -14.98 -8.20 6.00
N ASP A 767 -14.92 -7.74 4.74
CA ASP A 767 -14.02 -8.26 3.73
C ASP A 767 -12.67 -7.53 3.82
N VAL A 768 -11.71 -8.17 4.49
CA VAL A 768 -10.30 -7.72 4.53
C VAL A 768 -9.41 -8.50 3.55
N SER A 769 -9.99 -9.20 2.58
CA SER A 769 -9.20 -9.84 1.53
C SER A 769 -8.59 -8.80 0.58
N TRP A 770 -7.43 -9.13 0.04
CA TRP A 770 -6.75 -8.34 -1.00
C TRP A 770 -7.26 -8.64 -2.42
N GLY A 771 -8.36 -9.39 -2.56
CA GLY A 771 -8.95 -9.79 -3.84
C GLY A 771 -8.27 -10.98 -4.53
N THR A 772 -7.12 -11.45 -4.03
CA THR A 772 -6.35 -12.57 -4.57
C THR A 772 -6.68 -13.85 -3.79
N LYS A 773 -7.38 -14.81 -4.42
CA LYS A 773 -7.51 -16.17 -3.89
C LYS A 773 -6.11 -16.77 -3.79
N GLY A 774 -5.73 -17.25 -2.61
CA GLY A 774 -4.50 -18.04 -2.47
C GLY A 774 -4.68 -19.38 -3.17
N ALA A 775 -3.77 -19.69 -4.09
CA ALA A 775 -3.56 -21.05 -4.57
C ALA A 775 -2.32 -21.57 -3.87
N ASP A 776 -2.50 -22.35 -2.81
CA ASP A 776 -1.42 -23.12 -2.20
C ASP A 776 -1.32 -24.46 -2.93
N LYS A 777 -0.29 -24.65 -3.77
CA LYS A 777 0.30 -25.96 -4.09
C LYS A 777 1.60 -25.81 -4.92
N ALA A 778 2.74 -25.86 -4.23
CA ALA A 778 4.08 -25.81 -4.86
C ALA A 778 4.73 -27.21 -4.98
N ASP A 779 3.96 -28.22 -5.41
CA ASP A 779 4.36 -29.65 -5.45
C ASP A 779 5.39 -30.00 -6.56
N ALA A 780 6.15 -29.02 -7.05
CA ALA A 780 6.82 -29.06 -8.36
C ALA A 780 8.36 -29.04 -8.34
N LEU A 781 8.99 -28.66 -7.23
CA LEU A 781 10.43 -28.38 -7.17
C LEU A 781 11.28 -29.57 -6.62
N PRO A 782 12.53 -29.74 -7.06
CA PRO A 782 13.43 -30.79 -6.56
C PRO A 782 14.01 -30.46 -5.17
N SER A 783 14.16 -31.48 -4.31
CA SER A 783 14.83 -31.41 -3.01
C SER A 783 16.35 -31.54 -3.12
N ALA A 784 17.09 -30.90 -2.22
CA ALA A 784 18.53 -31.08 -2.09
C ALA A 784 18.90 -31.80 -0.77
N GLN A 785 19.84 -32.74 -0.85
CA GLN A 785 20.28 -33.59 0.27
C GLN A 785 21.80 -33.45 0.43
N THR A 786 22.28 -33.25 1.65
CA THR A 786 23.72 -33.11 1.92
C THR A 786 24.45 -34.45 2.09
N GLN A 787 25.73 -34.42 1.75
CA GLN A 787 26.72 -35.47 2.01
C GLN A 787 27.87 -34.88 2.83
N LYS A 788 28.60 -35.71 3.58
CA LYS A 788 29.87 -35.29 4.22
C LYS A 788 30.98 -35.24 3.17
N GLY A 789 31.77 -34.17 3.17
CA GLY A 789 32.95 -34.05 2.29
C GLY A 789 34.01 -35.12 2.58
N LYS A 790 34.79 -35.50 1.56
CA LYS A 790 35.83 -36.55 1.65
C LYS A 790 36.90 -36.26 2.73
N ASP A 791 37.11 -34.99 3.04
CA ASP A 791 38.11 -34.52 4.02
C ASP A 791 37.59 -34.54 5.48
N GLY A 792 36.38 -35.06 5.72
CA GLY A 792 35.72 -35.11 7.03
C GLY A 792 35.23 -33.75 7.56
N LYS A 793 35.61 -32.63 6.94
CA LYS A 793 35.25 -31.26 7.35
C LYS A 793 34.41 -30.55 6.28
N GLY A 794 33.09 -30.50 6.52
CA GLY A 794 32.11 -29.72 5.75
C GLY A 794 31.01 -30.57 5.12
N THR A 795 29.77 -30.05 5.17
CA THR A 795 28.61 -30.53 4.42
C THR A 795 28.66 -30.04 2.97
N VAL A 796 28.28 -30.93 2.05
CA VAL A 796 28.45 -30.76 0.61
C VAL A 796 27.19 -31.24 -0.12
N ILE A 797 26.76 -30.53 -1.16
CA ILE A 797 25.71 -30.96 -2.09
C ILE A 797 26.35 -31.30 -3.45
N GLU A 798 25.86 -32.35 -4.11
CA GLU A 798 26.26 -32.70 -5.48
C GLU A 798 25.27 -32.11 -6.49
N GLU A 799 25.76 -31.34 -7.44
CA GLU A 799 24.96 -30.69 -8.49
C GLU A 799 25.42 -31.11 -9.88
N ALA A 800 24.49 -31.27 -10.82
CA ALA A 800 24.79 -31.73 -12.18
C ALA A 800 25.35 -30.59 -13.06
N ASP A 801 26.50 -30.84 -13.67
CA ASP A 801 27.19 -30.03 -14.66
C ASP A 801 26.85 -30.55 -16.07
N LEU A 802 26.41 -29.65 -16.96
CA LEU A 802 25.78 -29.98 -18.25
C LEU A 802 26.48 -29.23 -19.40
N SER A 803 26.67 -29.91 -20.54
CA SER A 803 27.39 -29.32 -21.67
C SER A 803 26.48 -28.45 -22.55
N GLN A 804 27.07 -27.42 -23.15
CA GLN A 804 26.36 -26.42 -23.97
C GLN A 804 25.57 -27.05 -25.14
N ALA A 805 26.06 -28.16 -25.70
CA ALA A 805 25.46 -28.82 -26.86
C ALA A 805 24.27 -29.75 -26.50
N ASP A 806 24.17 -30.20 -25.25
CA ASP A 806 23.06 -31.05 -24.81
C ASP A 806 21.75 -30.23 -24.66
N ILE A 807 21.85 -28.91 -24.55
CA ILE A 807 20.73 -27.96 -24.34
C ILE A 807 19.80 -27.93 -25.57
N ASP A 808 20.37 -27.77 -26.77
CA ASP A 808 19.58 -27.56 -28.00
C ASP A 808 18.77 -28.80 -28.42
N SER A 809 19.19 -29.99 -28.02
CA SER A 809 18.52 -31.27 -28.35
C SER A 809 17.23 -31.53 -27.55
N GLN A 810 16.96 -30.78 -26.48
CA GLN A 810 15.93 -31.13 -25.49
C GLN A 810 14.55 -30.55 -25.79
N PHE A 811 14.45 -29.63 -26.76
CA PHE A 811 13.22 -28.95 -27.14
C PHE A 811 12.17 -29.87 -27.81
N GLU A 812 12.61 -30.87 -28.58
CA GLU A 812 11.77 -31.55 -29.57
C GLU A 812 10.89 -32.68 -28.99
N GLN A 813 11.32 -33.36 -27.92
CA GLN A 813 10.61 -34.55 -27.41
C GLN A 813 9.42 -34.24 -26.47
N THR A 814 9.31 -33.00 -25.98
CA THR A 814 8.28 -32.56 -25.01
C THR A 814 6.85 -32.69 -25.56
N VAL A 815 6.67 -32.68 -26.88
CA VAL A 815 5.38 -32.71 -27.58
C VAL A 815 4.52 -33.95 -27.27
N LYS A 816 5.12 -35.07 -26.82
CA LYS A 816 4.43 -36.37 -26.70
C LYS A 816 3.78 -36.70 -25.34
N ARG A 817 3.82 -35.82 -24.32
CA ARG A 817 3.17 -36.08 -23.00
C ARG A 817 1.85 -35.34 -22.76
N ALA A 818 1.32 -34.62 -23.74
CA ALA A 818 0.15 -33.74 -23.61
C ALA A 818 -1.24 -34.44 -23.50
N LEU A 819 -1.34 -35.64 -22.91
CA LEU A 819 -2.56 -36.46 -22.93
C LEU A 819 -2.85 -37.23 -21.61
N THR A 820 -3.15 -36.50 -20.53
CA THR A 820 -3.92 -37.03 -19.39
C THR A 820 -4.92 -35.97 -18.86
N PRO A 821 -6.17 -36.32 -18.50
CA PRO A 821 -7.17 -35.33 -18.06
C PRO A 821 -6.95 -34.79 -16.64
N TYR A 822 -7.39 -33.55 -16.41
CA TYR A 822 -7.35 -32.86 -15.13
C TYR A 822 -8.57 -33.18 -14.23
N VAL A 823 -8.37 -33.19 -12.90
CA VAL A 823 -9.43 -33.30 -11.88
C VAL A 823 -9.37 -32.09 -10.96
N ALA A 824 -10.50 -31.38 -10.82
CA ALA A 824 -10.57 -30.17 -10.00
C ALA A 824 -10.62 -30.50 -8.49
N PRO A 825 -9.84 -29.79 -7.63
CA PRO A 825 -9.95 -29.91 -6.19
C PRO A 825 -11.26 -29.29 -5.68
N LYS A 826 -11.80 -29.84 -4.58
CA LYS A 826 -12.94 -29.24 -3.85
C LYS A 826 -12.44 -28.12 -2.93
N GLU A 827 -13.21 -27.03 -2.81
CA GLU A 827 -12.95 -25.99 -1.80
C GLU A 827 -13.51 -26.43 -0.44
N ASP A 828 -12.64 -26.67 0.54
CA ASP A 828 -13.05 -26.84 1.94
C ASP A 828 -13.41 -25.49 2.57
N GLN A 829 -14.60 -25.39 3.16
CA GLN A 829 -15.07 -24.21 3.90
C GLN A 829 -15.17 -24.52 5.40
N SER A 830 -14.05 -24.39 6.11
CA SER A 830 -14.07 -24.40 7.58
C SER A 830 -14.57 -23.05 8.11
N LYS A 831 -15.48 -23.08 9.09
CA LYS A 831 -16.05 -21.87 9.72
C LYS A 831 -15.48 -21.62 11.12
N SER A 832 -14.82 -20.48 11.30
CA SER A 832 -14.89 -19.67 12.53
C SER A 832 -14.45 -18.23 12.22
N LEU A 833 -14.59 -17.31 13.19
CA LEU A 833 -14.33 -15.85 13.10
C LEU A 833 -15.20 -15.03 12.11
N ASP A 834 -15.46 -15.52 10.89
CA ASP A 834 -16.14 -14.78 9.80
C ASP A 834 -17.51 -14.19 10.21
N ASP A 835 -18.33 -14.96 10.91
CA ASP A 835 -19.67 -14.51 11.34
C ASP A 835 -19.61 -13.39 12.42
N SER A 836 -18.51 -13.29 13.18
CA SER A 836 -18.27 -12.15 14.08
C SER A 836 -17.98 -10.86 13.30
N TYR A 837 -17.24 -10.95 12.20
CA TYR A 837 -16.93 -9.80 11.34
C TYR A 837 -18.16 -9.34 10.55
N LYS A 838 -19.02 -10.28 10.10
CA LYS A 838 -20.36 -9.96 9.56
C LYS A 838 -21.22 -9.22 10.59
N SER A 839 -21.22 -9.65 11.85
CA SER A 839 -21.95 -8.99 12.95
C SER A 839 -21.47 -7.57 13.22
N PHE A 840 -20.14 -7.36 13.32
CA PHE A 840 -19.57 -6.01 13.45
C PHE A 840 -19.92 -5.12 12.25
N ARG A 841 -19.75 -5.63 11.02
CA ARG A 841 -20.15 -4.92 9.79
C ARG A 841 -21.62 -4.52 9.87
N THR A 842 -22.52 -5.45 10.21
CA THR A 842 -23.96 -5.13 10.32
C THR A 842 -24.18 -4.01 11.33
N ARG A 843 -23.58 -4.05 12.53
CA ARG A 843 -23.70 -2.97 13.52
C ARG A 843 -23.18 -1.62 13.00
N LEU A 844 -21.99 -1.60 12.38
CA LEU A 844 -21.38 -0.39 11.82
C LEU A 844 -22.24 0.23 10.70
N VAL A 845 -22.68 -0.61 9.75
CA VAL A 845 -23.50 -0.20 8.60
C VAL A 845 -24.89 0.27 9.07
N THR A 846 -25.52 -0.45 9.99
CA THR A 846 -26.79 -0.03 10.60
C THR A 846 -26.66 1.32 11.30
N PHE A 847 -25.60 1.55 12.08
CA PHE A 847 -25.34 2.85 12.72
C PHE A 847 -25.06 3.97 11.71
N TRP A 848 -24.29 3.69 10.65
CA TRP A 848 -24.01 4.66 9.58
C TRP A 848 -25.27 5.03 8.77
N ILE A 849 -26.09 4.04 8.40
CA ILE A 849 -27.39 4.24 7.73
C ILE A 849 -28.32 5.05 8.63
N PHE A 850 -28.54 4.64 9.88
CA PHE A 850 -29.49 5.34 10.75
C PHE A 850 -29.01 6.74 11.14
N SER A 851 -27.71 7.00 11.31
CA SER A 851 -27.21 8.37 11.55
C SER A 851 -27.36 9.28 10.33
N ASN A 852 -27.18 8.76 9.11
CA ASN A 852 -27.47 9.51 7.87
C ASN A 852 -28.97 9.72 7.64
N ALA A 853 -29.80 8.70 7.89
CA ALA A 853 -31.25 8.80 7.77
C ALA A 853 -31.85 9.76 8.82
N LEU A 854 -31.36 9.72 10.06
CA LEU A 854 -31.75 10.66 11.12
C LEU A 854 -31.38 12.10 10.74
N LEU A 855 -30.18 12.34 10.19
CA LEU A 855 -29.81 13.66 9.68
C LEU A 855 -30.77 14.12 8.57
N ALA A 856 -31.08 13.26 7.59
CA ALA A 856 -32.01 13.61 6.52
C ALA A 856 -33.41 13.98 7.07
N VAL A 857 -33.97 13.16 7.95
CA VAL A 857 -35.31 13.40 8.56
C VAL A 857 -35.31 14.64 9.45
N ALA A 858 -34.28 14.86 10.28
CA ALA A 858 -34.17 16.03 11.15
C ALA A 858 -34.05 17.35 10.35
N ILE A 859 -33.52 17.29 9.13
CA ILE A 859 -33.55 18.44 8.21
C ILE A 859 -34.94 18.59 7.58
N THR A 860 -35.48 17.56 6.91
CA THR A 860 -36.63 17.72 5.99
C THR A 860 -38.03 17.47 6.59
N SER A 861 -38.16 17.00 7.83
CA SER A 861 -39.49 16.67 8.40
C SER A 861 -40.12 17.87 9.10
N ASP A 862 -41.30 18.32 8.68
CA ASP A 862 -41.97 19.46 9.35
C ASP A 862 -42.26 19.18 10.82
N ASN A 863 -42.84 18.00 11.12
CA ASN A 863 -43.24 17.53 12.47
C ASN A 863 -42.06 17.18 13.41
N PHE A 864 -40.85 17.68 13.17
CA PHE A 864 -39.67 17.43 14.02
C PHE A 864 -39.60 18.36 15.24
N ASP A 865 -40.45 19.38 15.27
CA ASP A 865 -40.76 20.25 16.41
C ASP A 865 -41.29 19.46 17.62
N GLN A 866 -42.02 18.36 17.40
CA GLN A 866 -42.45 17.41 18.44
C GLN A 866 -41.29 16.77 19.22
N PHE A 867 -40.07 16.80 18.67
CA PHE A 867 -38.83 16.35 19.33
C PHE A 867 -38.01 17.50 19.95
N GLY A 868 -38.59 18.69 20.06
CA GLY A 868 -37.99 19.85 20.76
C GLY A 868 -37.25 20.86 19.87
N PHE A 869 -37.32 20.73 18.54
CA PHE A 869 -36.67 21.65 17.59
C PHE A 869 -37.63 22.75 17.11
N THR A 870 -37.58 23.93 17.73
CA THR A 870 -38.51 25.07 17.51
C THR A 870 -38.34 25.81 16.17
N SER A 871 -37.78 25.18 15.14
CA SER A 871 -37.51 25.81 13.83
C SER A 871 -38.10 24.98 12.69
N GLU A 872 -38.80 25.65 11.76
CA GLU A 872 -39.42 25.05 10.57
C GLU A 872 -38.41 24.31 9.68
N ALA A 873 -38.86 23.29 8.94
CA ALA A 873 -38.00 22.51 8.04
C ALA A 873 -37.31 23.37 6.98
N THR A 874 -37.98 24.41 6.46
CA THR A 874 -37.41 25.41 5.55
C THR A 874 -36.18 26.10 6.16
N THR A 875 -36.29 26.58 7.41
CA THR A 875 -35.20 27.25 8.13
C THR A 875 -34.07 26.28 8.47
N ARG A 876 -34.39 25.07 8.94
CA ARG A 876 -33.38 24.04 9.26
C ARG A 876 -32.61 23.61 8.00
N THR A 877 -33.31 23.46 6.87
CA THR A 877 -32.72 23.17 5.56
C THR A 877 -31.78 24.30 5.12
N ALA A 878 -32.25 25.55 5.08
CA ALA A 878 -31.41 26.69 4.70
C ALA A 878 -30.13 26.78 5.54
N ASN A 879 -30.23 26.56 6.87
CA ASN A 879 -29.09 26.61 7.77
C ASN A 879 -28.13 25.41 7.61
N PHE A 880 -28.64 24.20 7.34
CA PHE A 880 -27.80 23.05 7.01
C PHE A 880 -26.99 23.28 5.73
N PHE A 881 -27.62 23.82 4.67
CA PHE A 881 -26.92 24.15 3.43
C PHE A 881 -25.88 25.25 3.62
N ARG A 882 -26.21 26.33 4.34
CA ARG A 882 -25.22 27.36 4.73
C ARG A 882 -24.02 26.73 5.45
N ALA A 883 -24.25 25.88 6.44
CA ALA A 883 -23.17 25.21 7.18
C ALA A 883 -22.32 24.28 6.30
N LEU A 884 -22.95 23.48 5.42
CA LEU A 884 -22.26 22.58 4.49
C LEU A 884 -21.41 23.35 3.47
N LEU A 885 -21.96 24.43 2.89
CA LEU A 885 -21.25 25.30 1.94
C LEU A 885 -20.06 26.01 2.61
N TRP A 886 -20.25 26.59 3.80
CA TRP A 886 -19.17 27.24 4.56
C TRP A 886 -18.08 26.26 5.00
N ALA A 887 -18.44 25.07 5.49
CA ALA A 887 -17.47 24.04 5.87
C ALA A 887 -16.64 23.56 4.65
N THR A 888 -17.31 23.34 3.51
CA THR A 888 -16.63 22.95 2.27
C THR A 888 -15.72 24.06 1.74
N ALA A 889 -16.17 25.32 1.79
CA ALA A 889 -15.37 26.47 1.39
C ALA A 889 -14.13 26.65 2.29
N ALA A 890 -14.29 26.58 3.60
CA ALA A 890 -13.20 26.70 4.57
C ALA A 890 -12.15 25.59 4.41
N LEU A 891 -12.55 24.33 4.22
CA LEU A 891 -11.64 23.22 4.00
C LEU A 891 -10.88 23.35 2.66
N SER A 892 -11.55 23.77 1.59
CA SER A 892 -10.89 24.06 0.31
C SER A 892 -9.92 25.25 0.40
N PHE A 893 -10.25 26.27 1.20
CA PHE A 893 -9.36 27.41 1.43
C PHE A 893 -8.11 27.01 2.26
N VAL A 894 -8.26 26.16 3.29
CA VAL A 894 -7.12 25.58 4.03
C VAL A 894 -6.21 24.80 3.08
N ARG A 895 -6.77 23.93 2.22
CA ARG A 895 -6.03 23.19 1.19
C ARG A 895 -5.30 24.13 0.22
N PHE A 896 -5.94 25.22 -0.19
CA PHE A 896 -5.34 26.23 -1.06
C PHE A 896 -4.18 26.99 -0.39
N ILE A 897 -4.31 27.39 0.89
CA ILE A 897 -3.20 28.00 1.65
C ILE A 897 -2.01 27.03 1.74
N GLY A 898 -2.26 25.74 2.00
CA GLY A 898 -1.22 24.71 1.99
C GLY A 898 -0.54 24.56 0.63
N CYS A 899 -1.30 24.58 -0.47
CA CYS A 899 -0.77 24.62 -1.83
C CYS A 899 0.11 25.85 -2.08
N MET A 900 -0.35 27.05 -1.70
CA MET A 900 0.38 28.30 -1.86
C MET A 900 1.70 28.31 -1.07
N TRP A 901 1.70 27.86 0.18
CA TRP A 901 2.90 27.76 1.00
C TRP A 901 3.90 26.74 0.42
N PHE A 902 3.42 25.56 0.01
CA PHE A 902 4.25 24.54 -0.62
C PHE A 902 4.88 25.03 -1.94
N LEU A 903 4.09 25.64 -2.84
CA LEU A 903 4.58 26.18 -4.11
C LEU A 903 5.56 27.34 -3.89
N GLY A 904 5.27 28.23 -2.94
CA GLY A 904 6.18 29.31 -2.54
C GLY A 904 7.51 28.76 -2.00
N LYS A 905 7.46 27.80 -1.05
CA LYS A 905 8.63 27.13 -0.49
C LYS A 905 9.44 26.42 -1.59
N SER A 906 8.82 25.60 -2.43
CA SER A 906 9.51 24.87 -3.51
C SER A 906 10.08 25.80 -4.58
N GLY A 907 9.35 26.86 -4.95
CA GLY A 907 9.80 27.85 -5.94
C GLY A 907 11.00 28.66 -5.44
N LEU A 908 10.89 29.26 -4.25
CA LEU A 908 11.97 30.05 -3.65
C LEU A 908 13.20 29.18 -3.36
N LEU A 909 13.03 27.98 -2.80
CA LEU A 909 14.17 27.08 -2.57
C LEU A 909 14.83 26.62 -3.88
N CYS A 910 14.11 26.50 -5.00
CA CYS A 910 14.73 26.21 -6.30
C CYS A 910 15.75 27.29 -6.73
N CYS A 911 15.54 28.55 -6.33
CA CYS A 911 16.46 29.65 -6.60
C CYS A 911 17.70 29.66 -5.68
N PHE A 912 17.60 29.14 -4.45
CA PHE A 912 18.67 29.21 -3.44
C PHE A 912 19.37 27.87 -3.13
N ALA A 913 18.75 26.74 -3.43
CA ALA A 913 19.22 25.39 -3.09
C ALA A 913 19.90 24.65 -4.27
N ARG A 914 20.22 25.35 -5.37
CA ARG A 914 21.15 24.82 -6.37
C ARG A 914 22.58 24.84 -5.81
N ARG A 915 23.01 23.71 -5.28
CA ARG A 915 24.42 23.35 -5.04
C ARG A 915 24.73 22.10 -5.85
#